data_AF-A0A542ITT2-F1
#
_entry.id   AF-A0A542ITT2-F1
#
_cell.length_a   1.000
_cell.length_b   1.000
_cell.length_c   1.000
_cell.angle_alpha   90.00
_cell.angle_beta   90.00
_cell.angle_gamma   90.00
#
_symmetry.space_group_name_H-M   'P 1'
#
loop_
_entity.id
_entity.type
_entity.pdbx_description
1 polymer ?
#
loop_
_entity_poly.entity_id
_entity_poly.type
_entity_poly.pdbx_seq_one_letter_code
_entity_poly.pdbx_strand_id
1 'polypeptide(L)'
;MEDLIGRLRAANARIESRDGQLGEEMLERRAATPSVPGGAVGDFELAQPGRGPQLEIGGQTVDRFEFAQETIVLRTGRPVLAVVDDEAQLVFSDPESSVWESRLRDASGHLQAAARAVGRIEVEGHSLAWLGTGWLVQPDVVVTNRHVAAEFGRHDGTSFVFKQGIAGTRMEASIDFLEEIGSTRERTFRLNRILHIEDSAGPDLAFIRLTPTRGSSLARPIGLSSHEDENEMVAVIGYPARDSRIPDQQLMDEIFGNVYNKKRLAPGQLIGSDPTSVRHDCSTLGGNSGSVVLSLSTGKAVGLHFAGRFLQGNFAVPGTVVAERLDKVLSGRRLPVRVDQQVPDSPASTAHLASPDPRTETKFSFVVPLRVTVEAGNPYPDGEGQRGRAAGASSQTSDGDEDVFTEAVAADYNDRLGYEEAFLGTPVPLPSLTTRREDALGFTVNGKTEDVLRYEHFAVMMSRSRRLCLFSAVNIDGLQSISLPRTGWRTDPRIPLEAQIHKECYGAEPKFSRGHMTRREDPVWGPQASAAKANADSMHVTNAVPQMQPFNGGVWLELENYALQNARKDDMRISVFTGPFLAEEDPVRFGVRIPTEFWKVIAFIHDGTGQLCATGYTMSQQDFLREEEFVFGKHKTAQQSVASIEQRTGVSFGALTALDPFEDTEGLFTELTDLRQIRFVGR
;
A
#
# COMPACT_ATOMS: atom_id res chain seq x y z
N MET A 1 -5.47 -6.24 24.92
CA MET A 1 -5.61 -6.60 23.49
C MET A 1 -6.68 -7.68 23.43
N GLU A 2 -7.85 -7.38 22.89
CA GLU A 2 -8.89 -8.39 22.68
C GLU A 2 -8.42 -9.37 21.59
N ASP A 3 -8.62 -10.67 21.79
CA ASP A 3 -8.38 -11.68 20.77
C ASP A 3 -9.35 -11.53 19.58
N LEU A 4 -9.05 -12.17 18.45
CA LEU A 4 -9.83 -12.10 17.21
C LEU A 4 -11.28 -12.52 17.41
N ILE A 5 -11.53 -13.53 18.25
CA ILE A 5 -12.89 -13.95 18.62
C ILE A 5 -13.61 -12.82 19.36
N GLY A 6 -12.95 -12.14 20.30
CA GLY A 6 -13.48 -10.98 21.01
C GLY A 6 -13.87 -9.85 20.06
N ARG A 7 -13.03 -9.55 19.07
CA ARG A 7 -13.35 -8.53 18.03
C ARG A 7 -14.53 -8.95 17.15
N LEU A 8 -14.62 -10.22 16.75
CA LEU A 8 -15.76 -10.76 16.00
C LEU A 8 -17.06 -10.69 16.82
N ARG A 9 -17.03 -11.11 18.09
CA ARG A 9 -18.16 -10.99 19.02
C ARG A 9 -18.59 -9.54 19.18
N ALA A 10 -17.64 -8.62 19.35
CA ALA A 10 -17.94 -7.20 19.46
C ALA A 10 -18.58 -6.63 18.18
N ALA A 11 -18.14 -7.09 17.00
CA ALA A 11 -18.76 -6.72 15.74
C ALA A 11 -20.20 -7.25 15.61
N ASN A 12 -20.42 -8.53 15.94
CA ASN A 12 -21.76 -9.13 15.94
C ASN A 12 -22.69 -8.45 16.95
N ALA A 13 -22.22 -8.20 18.17
CA ALA A 13 -22.98 -7.50 19.21
C ALA A 13 -23.39 -6.08 18.80
N ARG A 14 -22.54 -5.35 18.04
CA ARG A 14 -22.91 -4.04 17.48
C ARG A 14 -24.07 -4.17 16.50
N ILE A 15 -24.06 -5.16 15.62
CA ILE A 15 -25.15 -5.41 14.68
C ILE A 15 -26.43 -5.75 15.43
N GLU A 16 -26.36 -6.69 16.38
CA GLU A 16 -27.48 -7.14 17.20
C GLU A 16 -28.15 -5.99 17.98
N SER A 17 -27.34 -5.05 18.49
CA SER A 17 -27.85 -3.91 19.26
C SER A 17 -28.53 -2.82 18.43
N ARG A 18 -28.19 -2.70 17.15
CA ARG A 18 -28.66 -1.62 16.26
C ARG A 18 -29.87 -2.03 15.42
N ASP A 19 -30.10 -3.33 15.27
CA ASP A 19 -31.16 -3.88 14.43
C ASP A 19 -31.82 -5.08 15.13
N GLY A 20 -32.96 -4.85 15.77
CA GLY A 20 -33.62 -5.87 16.58
C GLY A 20 -34.04 -7.12 15.80
N GLN A 21 -34.54 -6.96 14.57
CA GLN A 21 -34.96 -8.10 13.74
C GLN A 21 -33.75 -8.93 13.31
N LEU A 22 -32.69 -8.27 12.84
CA LEU A 22 -31.47 -8.95 12.43
C LEU A 22 -30.71 -9.53 13.63
N GLY A 23 -30.78 -8.87 14.78
CA GLY A 23 -30.22 -9.33 16.04
C GLY A 23 -30.89 -10.60 16.54
N GLU A 24 -32.22 -10.68 16.49
CA GLU A 24 -32.97 -11.92 16.78
C GLU A 24 -32.53 -13.06 15.85
N GLU A 25 -32.44 -12.81 14.54
CA GLU A 25 -32.00 -13.82 13.58
C GLU A 25 -30.54 -14.26 13.78
N MET A 26 -29.64 -13.33 14.12
CA MET A 26 -28.25 -13.63 14.44
C MET A 26 -28.12 -14.45 15.74
N LEU A 27 -28.95 -14.17 16.75
CA LEU A 27 -29.01 -14.96 17.98
C LEU A 27 -29.57 -16.37 17.73
N GLU A 28 -30.61 -16.49 16.92
CA GLU A 28 -31.15 -17.77 16.46
C GLU A 28 -30.11 -18.56 15.68
N ARG A 29 -29.38 -17.91 14.76
CA ARG A 29 -28.26 -18.53 14.02
C ARG A 29 -27.16 -18.99 14.96
N ARG A 30 -26.77 -18.16 15.95
CA ARG A 30 -25.77 -18.53 16.96
C ARG A 30 -26.22 -19.76 17.75
N ALA A 31 -27.51 -19.87 18.09
CA ALA A 31 -28.08 -21.01 18.79
C ALA A 31 -28.28 -22.27 17.92
N ALA A 32 -28.55 -22.08 16.62
CA ALA A 32 -28.80 -23.15 15.66
C ALA A 32 -27.53 -23.73 15.04
N THR A 33 -26.42 -22.98 15.06
CA THR A 33 -25.09 -23.47 14.66
C THR A 33 -24.65 -24.50 15.70
N PRO A 34 -24.71 -25.81 15.41
CA PRO A 34 -24.35 -26.80 16.40
C PRO A 34 -22.84 -26.75 16.66
N SER A 35 -22.39 -27.20 17.83
CA SER A 35 -20.97 -27.49 18.12
C SER A 35 -20.43 -28.70 17.32
N VAL A 36 -20.87 -28.88 16.06
CA VAL A 36 -20.71 -30.11 15.27
C VAL A 36 -19.98 -29.83 13.96
N PRO A 37 -19.06 -30.73 13.55
CA PRO A 37 -17.89 -30.42 12.75
C PRO A 37 -18.15 -30.55 11.25
N GLY A 38 -17.74 -29.53 10.48
CA GLY A 38 -17.64 -29.63 9.03
C GLY A 38 -16.25 -30.10 8.58
N GLY A 39 -16.05 -31.42 8.46
CA GLY A 39 -15.00 -32.01 7.61
C GLY A 39 -14.25 -33.24 8.13
N ALA A 40 -14.58 -34.41 7.57
CA ALA A 40 -13.99 -35.75 7.70
C ALA A 40 -14.37 -36.58 8.95
N VAL A 41 -15.08 -37.68 8.66
CA VAL A 41 -15.59 -38.72 9.57
C VAL A 41 -14.45 -39.46 10.27
N GLY A 42 -14.47 -39.48 11.61
CA GLY A 42 -13.64 -40.35 12.45
C GLY A 42 -13.35 -39.77 13.83
N ASP A 43 -14.15 -40.19 14.82
CA ASP A 43 -13.90 -40.14 16.28
C ASP A 43 -13.57 -38.81 16.96
N PHE A 44 -14.54 -37.95 17.29
CA PHE A 44 -14.44 -37.09 18.48
C PHE A 44 -15.83 -36.76 19.06
N GLU A 45 -16.10 -37.22 20.28
CA GLU A 45 -17.29 -36.91 21.08
C GLU A 45 -17.38 -35.42 21.45
N LEU A 46 -18.60 -34.86 21.37
CA LEU A 46 -19.13 -33.72 22.13
C LEU A 46 -18.09 -32.68 22.60
N ALA A 47 -17.62 -31.84 21.67
CA ALA A 47 -16.79 -30.69 22.02
C ALA A 47 -17.64 -29.61 22.73
N GLN A 48 -17.21 -29.22 23.94
CA GLN A 48 -17.73 -28.06 24.67
C GLN A 48 -16.97 -26.78 24.25
N PRO A 49 -17.59 -25.58 24.36
CA PRO A 49 -16.90 -24.31 24.15
C PRO A 49 -15.59 -24.23 24.96
N GLY A 50 -14.50 -23.79 24.34
CA GLY A 50 -13.17 -23.74 24.95
C GLY A 50 -12.40 -25.06 24.99
N ARG A 51 -12.87 -26.12 24.33
CA ARG A 51 -12.16 -27.42 24.16
C ARG A 51 -12.04 -27.87 22.70
N GLY A 52 -12.35 -27.00 21.74
CA GLY A 52 -12.25 -27.29 20.32
C GLY A 52 -10.80 -27.42 19.83
N PRO A 53 -10.60 -28.00 18.62
CA PRO A 53 -9.31 -27.96 17.97
C PRO A 53 -8.90 -26.48 17.81
N GLN A 54 -7.68 -26.20 18.23
CA GLN A 54 -7.11 -24.86 18.13
C GLN A 54 -6.77 -24.58 16.66
N LEU A 55 -7.08 -23.37 16.20
CA LEU A 55 -6.72 -22.86 14.89
C LEU A 55 -5.83 -21.64 15.09
N GLU A 56 -4.69 -21.62 14.41
CA GLU A 56 -3.82 -20.45 14.36
C GLU A 56 -4.31 -19.53 13.25
N ILE A 57 -4.78 -18.34 13.62
CA ILE A 57 -5.29 -17.32 12.70
C ILE A 57 -4.58 -16.01 13.02
N GLY A 58 -3.82 -15.46 12.08
CA GLY A 58 -3.13 -14.18 12.27
C GLY A 58 -2.16 -14.15 13.46
N GLY A 59 -1.56 -15.30 13.83
CA GLY A 59 -0.67 -15.42 15.00
C GLY A 59 -1.41 -15.53 16.35
N GLN A 60 -2.73 -15.72 16.32
CA GLN A 60 -3.55 -15.97 17.49
C GLN A 60 -4.11 -17.39 17.46
N THR A 61 -3.90 -18.12 18.55
CA THR A 61 -4.57 -19.39 18.80
C THR A 61 -6.03 -19.12 19.17
N VAL A 62 -6.95 -19.57 18.32
CA VAL A 62 -8.40 -19.42 18.54
C VAL A 62 -9.08 -20.79 18.56
N ASP A 63 -10.17 -20.90 19.31
CA ASP A 63 -11.03 -22.07 19.24
C ASP A 63 -11.73 -22.08 17.87
N ARG A 64 -11.44 -23.11 17.05
CA ARG A 64 -11.94 -23.20 15.67
C ARG A 64 -13.47 -23.19 15.62
N PHE A 65 -14.15 -23.73 16.62
CA PHE A 65 -15.62 -23.78 16.64
C PHE A 65 -16.20 -22.40 16.96
N GLU A 66 -15.69 -21.74 17.99
CA GLU A 66 -16.14 -20.38 18.34
C GLU A 66 -15.89 -19.40 17.19
N PHE A 67 -14.74 -19.54 16.53
CA PHE A 67 -14.38 -18.73 15.38
C PHE A 67 -15.32 -18.96 14.17
N ALA A 68 -15.56 -20.22 13.80
CA ALA A 68 -16.47 -20.56 12.71
C ALA A 68 -17.90 -20.11 13.02
N GLN A 69 -18.35 -20.29 14.26
CA GLN A 69 -19.68 -19.87 14.71
C GLN A 69 -19.85 -18.35 14.61
N GLU A 70 -18.94 -17.54 15.15
CA GLU A 70 -19.06 -16.07 15.07
C GLU A 70 -18.89 -15.55 13.64
N THR A 71 -18.14 -16.25 12.78
CA THR A 71 -18.03 -15.93 11.35
C THR A 71 -19.32 -16.23 10.59
N ILE A 72 -19.97 -17.37 10.87
CA ILE A 72 -21.30 -17.70 10.32
C ILE A 72 -22.31 -16.63 10.75
N VAL A 73 -22.32 -16.27 12.04
CA VAL A 73 -23.19 -15.22 12.58
C VAL A 73 -22.92 -13.87 11.89
N LEU A 74 -21.66 -13.51 11.68
CA LEU A 74 -21.29 -12.30 10.93
C LEU A 74 -21.80 -12.35 9.49
N ARG A 75 -21.76 -13.51 8.81
CA ARG A 75 -22.29 -13.67 7.45
C ARG A 75 -23.80 -13.61 7.39
N THR A 76 -24.52 -14.02 8.44
CA THR A 76 -25.95 -13.75 8.59
C THR A 76 -26.20 -12.25 8.72
N GLY A 77 -25.41 -11.55 9.54
CA GLY A 77 -25.55 -10.11 9.76
C GLY A 77 -25.13 -9.24 8.57
N ARG A 78 -24.05 -9.58 7.87
CA ARG A 78 -23.45 -8.79 6.77
C ARG A 78 -23.04 -9.70 5.61
N PRO A 79 -24.01 -10.31 4.91
CA PRO A 79 -23.73 -11.23 3.81
C PRO A 79 -23.04 -10.51 2.64
N VAL A 80 -22.33 -11.27 1.80
CA VAL A 80 -21.79 -10.79 0.52
C VAL A 80 -22.38 -11.61 -0.61
N LEU A 81 -23.07 -10.94 -1.52
CA LEU A 81 -23.90 -11.54 -2.56
C LEU A 81 -23.27 -11.41 -3.95
N ALA A 82 -23.56 -12.40 -4.79
CA ALA A 82 -23.16 -12.38 -6.19
C ALA A 82 -24.08 -11.45 -6.97
N VAL A 83 -23.52 -10.73 -7.94
CA VAL A 83 -24.29 -10.11 -9.00
C VAL A 83 -24.11 -10.97 -10.25
N VAL A 84 -25.20 -11.31 -10.92
CA VAL A 84 -25.23 -12.10 -12.15
C VAL A 84 -26.40 -11.63 -13.01
N ASP A 85 -26.12 -11.35 -14.28
CA ASP A 85 -27.07 -10.82 -15.26
C ASP A 85 -27.66 -9.45 -14.86
N ASP A 86 -26.83 -8.55 -14.34
CA ASP A 86 -27.23 -7.24 -13.80
C ASP A 86 -28.23 -7.31 -12.61
N GLU A 87 -28.58 -8.51 -12.14
CA GLU A 87 -29.37 -8.73 -10.95
C GLU A 87 -28.45 -9.19 -9.82
N ALA A 88 -28.65 -8.65 -8.62
CA ALA A 88 -28.11 -9.32 -7.45
C ALA A 88 -28.81 -10.68 -7.39
N GLN A 89 -28.12 -11.73 -7.82
CA GLN A 89 -28.64 -13.06 -7.65
C GLN A 89 -28.64 -13.29 -6.15
N LEU A 90 -29.85 -13.26 -5.58
CA LEU A 90 -30.16 -13.86 -4.29
C LEU A 90 -30.01 -15.40 -4.36
N VAL A 91 -29.06 -15.89 -5.15
CA VAL A 91 -28.60 -17.27 -5.12
C VAL A 91 -27.59 -17.30 -4.00
N PHE A 92 -28.13 -17.34 -2.79
CA PHE A 92 -27.40 -17.80 -1.63
C PHE A 92 -26.97 -19.24 -1.92
N SER A 93 -25.67 -19.51 -1.94
CA SER A 93 -25.23 -20.91 -1.82
C SER A 93 -25.53 -21.48 -0.43
N ASP A 94 -25.96 -20.63 0.53
CA ASP A 94 -26.60 -20.99 1.80
C ASP A 94 -27.56 -19.87 2.25
N PRO A 95 -28.90 -20.03 2.13
CA PRO A 95 -29.88 -19.01 2.51
C PRO A 95 -29.99 -18.97 4.04
N GLU A 96 -29.32 -18.00 4.67
CA GLU A 96 -29.25 -17.96 6.14
C GLU A 96 -29.85 -16.73 6.80
N SER A 97 -30.16 -15.64 6.06
CA SER A 97 -30.85 -14.45 6.58
C SER A 97 -32.13 -14.12 5.81
N SER A 98 -33.27 -14.47 6.40
CA SER A 98 -34.62 -14.09 5.98
C SER A 98 -34.85 -12.57 6.09
N VAL A 99 -34.20 -11.90 7.05
CA VAL A 99 -34.29 -10.45 7.23
C VAL A 99 -33.67 -9.73 6.04
N TRP A 100 -32.45 -10.10 5.64
CA TRP A 100 -31.82 -9.52 4.44
C TRP A 100 -32.52 -9.92 3.16
N GLU A 101 -33.02 -11.16 3.05
CA GLU A 101 -33.78 -11.58 1.87
C GLU A 101 -34.99 -10.66 1.63
N SER A 102 -35.77 -10.38 2.67
CA SER A 102 -36.92 -9.48 2.60
C SER A 102 -36.50 -8.06 2.17
N ARG A 103 -35.51 -7.47 2.84
CA ARG A 103 -35.04 -6.10 2.56
C ARG A 103 -34.48 -5.93 1.15
N LEU A 104 -33.72 -6.91 0.68
CA LEU A 104 -33.12 -6.87 -0.65
C LEU A 104 -34.16 -7.12 -1.75
N ARG A 105 -35.19 -7.93 -1.47
CA ARG A 105 -36.34 -8.11 -2.36
C ARG A 105 -37.11 -6.80 -2.52
N ASP A 106 -37.37 -6.10 -1.42
CA ASP A 106 -38.04 -4.79 -1.43
C ASP A 106 -37.22 -3.73 -2.18
N ALA A 107 -35.89 -3.75 -2.03
CA ALA A 107 -34.97 -2.84 -2.70
C ALA A 107 -34.54 -3.30 -4.12
N SER A 108 -35.04 -4.43 -4.62
CA SER A 108 -34.51 -5.11 -5.81
C SER A 108 -34.44 -4.20 -7.05
N GLY A 109 -35.48 -3.40 -7.30
CA GLY A 109 -35.50 -2.44 -8.42
C GLY A 109 -34.40 -1.38 -8.33
N HIS A 110 -34.10 -0.88 -7.12
CA HIS A 110 -33.00 0.05 -6.89
C HIS A 110 -31.65 -0.62 -7.09
N LEU A 111 -31.48 -1.82 -6.55
CA LEU A 111 -30.23 -2.59 -6.62
C LEU A 111 -29.88 -2.98 -8.06
N GLN A 112 -30.86 -3.44 -8.84
CA GLN A 112 -30.68 -3.76 -10.26
C GLN A 112 -30.30 -2.52 -11.09
N ALA A 113 -30.97 -1.39 -10.84
CA ALA A 113 -30.64 -0.14 -11.52
C ALA A 113 -29.20 0.31 -11.20
N ALA A 114 -28.79 0.23 -9.92
CA ALA A 114 -27.45 0.59 -9.50
C ALA A 114 -26.38 -0.37 -10.02
N ALA A 115 -26.63 -1.69 -9.98
CA ALA A 115 -25.68 -2.71 -10.46
C ALA A 115 -25.32 -2.55 -11.95
N ARG A 116 -26.25 -2.05 -12.77
CA ARG A 116 -26.02 -1.72 -14.19
C ARG A 116 -25.15 -0.48 -14.40
N ALA A 117 -25.09 0.38 -13.39
CA ALA A 117 -24.39 1.67 -13.40
C ALA A 117 -23.04 1.62 -12.67
N VAL A 118 -22.67 0.48 -12.06
CA VAL A 118 -21.41 0.26 -11.32
C VAL A 118 -20.50 -0.67 -12.12
N GLY A 119 -19.24 -0.28 -12.30
CA GLY A 119 -18.27 -1.01 -13.12
C GLY A 119 -16.87 -1.03 -12.54
N ARG A 120 -16.06 -2.00 -12.99
CA ARG A 120 -14.65 -2.15 -12.61
C ARG A 120 -13.81 -1.26 -13.52
N ILE A 121 -12.89 -0.49 -12.94
CA ILE A 121 -11.99 0.37 -13.69
C ILE A 121 -10.78 -0.46 -14.11
N GLU A 122 -10.75 -0.81 -15.38
CA GLU A 122 -9.65 -1.48 -16.09
C GLU A 122 -8.63 -0.44 -16.56
N VAL A 123 -7.36 -0.84 -16.61
CA VAL A 123 -6.27 0.00 -17.13
C VAL A 123 -5.30 -0.78 -18.00
N GLU A 124 -4.84 -0.13 -19.06
CA GLU A 124 -3.78 -0.62 -19.93
C GLU A 124 -2.52 0.23 -19.75
N GLY A 125 -1.35 -0.43 -19.82
CA GLY A 125 -0.06 0.23 -19.57
C GLY A 125 0.25 0.41 -18.08
N HIS A 126 -0.53 -0.19 -17.17
CA HIS A 126 -0.25 -0.29 -15.73
C HIS A 126 0.28 -1.69 -15.36
N SER A 127 0.88 -1.85 -14.19
CA SER A 127 1.32 -3.17 -13.66
C SER A 127 0.16 -4.06 -13.22
N LEU A 128 -0.98 -3.45 -12.89
CA LEU A 128 -2.25 -4.10 -12.58
C LEU A 128 -3.21 -3.99 -13.77
N ALA A 129 -4.03 -5.00 -14.00
CA ALA A 129 -5.06 -4.96 -15.05
C ALA A 129 -6.23 -4.03 -14.71
N TRP A 130 -6.48 -3.80 -13.41
CA TRP A 130 -7.57 -2.97 -12.91
C TRP A 130 -7.20 -2.34 -11.57
N LEU A 131 -7.91 -1.30 -11.16
CA LEU A 131 -7.51 -0.44 -10.02
C LEU A 131 -8.59 -0.20 -8.96
N GLY A 132 -9.86 -0.34 -9.33
CA GLY A 132 -10.95 -0.08 -8.39
C GLY A 132 -12.32 -0.10 -9.06
N THR A 133 -13.26 0.55 -8.39
CA THR A 133 -14.66 0.64 -8.78
C THR A 133 -15.01 2.07 -9.21
N GLY A 134 -15.93 2.20 -10.16
CA GLY A 134 -16.55 3.48 -10.51
C GLY A 134 -18.02 3.31 -10.86
N TRP A 135 -18.78 4.40 -10.86
CA TRP A 135 -20.20 4.35 -11.21
C TRP A 135 -20.71 5.63 -11.86
N LEU A 136 -21.78 5.51 -12.66
CA LEU A 136 -22.38 6.63 -13.39
C LEU A 136 -23.09 7.60 -12.43
N VAL A 137 -22.56 8.80 -12.32
CA VAL A 137 -23.17 9.91 -11.56
C VAL A 137 -23.92 10.89 -12.47
N GLN A 138 -23.61 10.89 -13.77
CA GLN A 138 -24.35 11.54 -14.87
C GLN A 138 -24.35 10.61 -16.09
N PRO A 139 -25.16 10.87 -17.14
CA PRO A 139 -25.30 9.95 -18.28
C PRO A 139 -23.99 9.54 -18.94
N ASP A 140 -22.96 10.39 -18.89
CA ASP A 140 -21.62 10.15 -19.46
C ASP A 140 -20.49 10.42 -18.47
N VAL A 141 -20.77 10.56 -17.17
CA VAL A 141 -19.74 10.84 -16.14
C VAL A 141 -19.75 9.76 -15.08
N VAL A 142 -18.56 9.20 -14.87
CA VAL A 142 -18.24 8.26 -13.80
C VAL A 142 -17.60 9.02 -12.65
N VAL A 143 -17.97 8.65 -11.42
CA VAL A 143 -17.24 9.00 -10.21
C VAL A 143 -16.46 7.78 -9.70
N THR A 144 -15.26 8.02 -9.19
CA THR A 144 -14.40 7.05 -8.47
C THR A 144 -13.56 7.82 -7.45
N ASN A 145 -12.69 7.16 -6.69
CA ASN A 145 -11.80 7.84 -5.75
C ASN A 145 -10.67 8.61 -6.45
N ARG A 146 -10.17 9.65 -5.79
CA ARG A 146 -8.99 10.41 -6.23
C ARG A 146 -7.79 9.48 -6.36
N HIS A 147 -7.55 8.60 -5.38
CA HIS A 147 -6.40 7.69 -5.44
C HIS A 147 -6.49 6.68 -6.58
N VAL A 148 -7.69 6.18 -6.93
CA VAL A 148 -7.88 5.30 -8.10
C VAL A 148 -7.58 6.05 -9.39
N ALA A 149 -8.16 7.25 -9.57
CA ALA A 149 -7.94 8.04 -10.78
C ALA A 149 -6.51 8.58 -10.92
N ALA A 150 -5.84 8.84 -9.78
CA ALA A 150 -4.47 9.30 -9.75
C ALA A 150 -3.47 8.26 -10.25
N GLU A 151 -3.82 6.98 -10.33
CA GLU A 151 -2.94 5.94 -10.89
C GLU A 151 -2.78 6.06 -12.41
N PHE A 152 -3.85 6.36 -13.14
CA PHE A 152 -3.83 6.50 -14.61
C PHE A 152 -3.95 7.94 -15.12
N GLY A 153 -4.24 8.90 -14.23
CA GLY A 153 -4.47 10.31 -14.55
C GLY A 153 -3.52 11.27 -13.84
N ARG A 154 -3.27 12.43 -14.43
CA ARG A 154 -2.53 13.53 -13.79
C ARG A 154 -2.99 14.89 -14.32
N HIS A 155 -2.77 15.94 -13.54
CA HIS A 155 -2.85 17.31 -14.04
C HIS A 155 -1.52 17.67 -14.75
N ASP A 156 -1.58 18.31 -15.92
CA ASP A 156 -0.39 18.77 -16.68
C ASP A 156 -0.10 20.27 -16.53
N GLY A 157 -0.86 20.96 -15.68
CA GLY A 157 -0.81 22.41 -15.50
C GLY A 157 -1.94 23.14 -16.22
N THR A 158 -2.54 22.53 -17.25
CA THR A 158 -3.65 23.10 -18.02
C THR A 158 -4.91 22.25 -17.97
N SER A 159 -4.76 20.93 -17.97
CA SER A 159 -5.86 19.97 -17.99
C SER A 159 -5.47 18.66 -17.34
N PHE A 160 -6.46 17.80 -17.10
CA PHE A 160 -6.18 16.42 -16.71
C PHE A 160 -5.95 15.56 -17.95
N VAL A 161 -4.83 14.84 -17.92
CA VAL A 161 -4.38 13.94 -18.98
C VAL A 161 -4.10 12.55 -18.42
N PHE A 162 -4.22 11.54 -19.26
CA PHE A 162 -3.79 10.19 -18.92
C PHE A 162 -2.25 10.13 -18.85
N LYS A 163 -1.73 9.38 -17.89
CA LYS A 163 -0.29 9.16 -17.72
C LYS A 163 0.31 8.36 -18.87
N GLN A 164 1.63 8.32 -18.95
CA GLN A 164 2.34 7.33 -19.76
C GLN A 164 2.48 6.04 -18.93
N GLY A 165 2.20 4.92 -19.56
CA GLY A 165 2.31 3.59 -18.99
C GLY A 165 3.67 2.95 -19.28
N ILE A 166 3.74 1.65 -19.05
CA ILE A 166 4.90 0.81 -19.33
C ILE A 166 5.29 0.93 -20.81
N ALA A 167 6.60 1.00 -21.10
CA ALA A 167 7.16 1.19 -22.44
C ALA A 167 6.80 2.54 -23.14
N GLY A 168 6.36 3.56 -22.38
CA GLY A 168 6.14 4.90 -22.90
C GLY A 168 4.85 5.07 -23.72
N THR A 169 4.01 4.04 -23.79
CA THR A 169 2.66 4.14 -24.36
C THR A 169 1.78 4.98 -23.45
N ARG A 170 0.76 5.65 -24.00
CA ARG A 170 -0.21 6.37 -23.16
C ARG A 170 -1.07 5.34 -22.42
N MET A 171 -1.24 5.49 -21.11
CA MET A 171 -2.18 4.67 -20.35
C MET A 171 -3.58 4.86 -20.91
N GLU A 172 -4.30 3.77 -21.03
CA GLU A 172 -5.73 3.78 -21.34
C GLU A 172 -6.47 3.30 -20.11
N ALA A 173 -7.68 3.84 -19.89
CA ALA A 173 -8.56 3.35 -18.86
C ALA A 173 -9.94 3.12 -19.45
N SER A 174 -10.60 2.07 -18.97
CA SER A 174 -11.97 1.74 -19.31
C SER A 174 -12.74 1.32 -18.07
N ILE A 175 -14.06 1.33 -18.17
CA ILE A 175 -14.93 0.81 -17.13
C ILE A 175 -15.74 -0.34 -17.71
N ASP A 176 -15.62 -1.53 -17.12
CA ASP A 176 -16.49 -2.67 -17.43
C ASP A 176 -17.66 -2.69 -16.43
N PHE A 177 -18.86 -2.38 -16.93
CA PHE A 177 -20.07 -2.41 -16.12
C PHE A 177 -20.64 -3.81 -15.90
N LEU A 178 -20.03 -4.87 -16.42
CA LEU A 178 -20.50 -6.23 -16.21
C LEU A 178 -19.60 -6.99 -15.24
N GLU A 179 -18.42 -7.44 -15.66
CA GLU A 179 -17.45 -8.22 -14.86
C GLU A 179 -18.02 -9.03 -13.67
N GLU A 180 -19.02 -9.85 -13.99
CA GLU A 180 -19.83 -10.63 -13.04
C GLU A 180 -19.31 -12.08 -12.91
N ILE A 181 -19.77 -12.77 -11.85
CA ILE A 181 -19.39 -14.16 -11.60
C ILE A 181 -19.98 -15.05 -12.69
N GLY A 182 -19.15 -15.90 -13.29
CA GLY A 182 -19.59 -16.87 -14.31
C GLY A 182 -19.91 -16.29 -15.69
N SER A 183 -19.75 -14.98 -15.89
CA SER A 183 -19.94 -14.32 -17.18
C SER A 183 -18.61 -14.13 -17.91
N THR A 184 -18.60 -14.37 -19.22
CA THR A 184 -17.52 -13.97 -20.16
C THR A 184 -17.90 -12.74 -20.99
N ARG A 185 -19.12 -12.20 -20.78
CA ARG A 185 -19.57 -10.98 -21.43
C ARG A 185 -18.89 -9.79 -20.78
N GLU A 186 -18.61 -8.77 -21.58
CA GLU A 186 -18.08 -7.50 -21.13
C GLU A 186 -19.01 -6.36 -21.55
N ARG A 187 -19.12 -5.33 -20.71
CA ARG A 187 -19.81 -4.08 -21.03
C ARG A 187 -18.86 -2.91 -20.79
N THR A 188 -17.79 -2.92 -21.59
CA THR A 188 -16.64 -2.03 -21.44
C THR A 188 -16.82 -0.71 -22.21
N PHE A 189 -16.57 0.40 -21.52
CA PHE A 189 -16.56 1.75 -22.10
C PHE A 189 -15.26 2.46 -21.81
N ARG A 190 -14.69 3.12 -22.83
CA ARG A 190 -13.45 3.88 -22.67
C ARG A 190 -13.67 5.16 -21.87
N LEU A 191 -12.84 5.35 -20.86
CA LEU A 191 -12.71 6.60 -20.12
C LEU A 191 -11.83 7.54 -20.95
N ASN A 192 -12.40 8.56 -21.59
CA ASN A 192 -11.69 9.35 -22.61
C ASN A 192 -11.22 10.71 -22.12
N ARG A 193 -11.83 11.24 -21.05
CA ARG A 193 -11.52 12.57 -20.53
C ARG A 193 -11.70 12.61 -19.04
N ILE A 194 -10.60 12.84 -18.32
CA ILE A 194 -10.64 13.14 -16.90
C ILE A 194 -11.18 14.58 -16.76
N LEU A 195 -12.31 14.74 -16.07
CA LEU A 195 -12.92 16.05 -15.82
C LEU A 195 -12.26 16.70 -14.62
N HIS A 196 -12.00 15.91 -13.58
CA HIS A 196 -11.42 16.38 -12.34
C HIS A 196 -10.82 15.22 -11.54
N ILE A 197 -9.67 15.46 -10.93
CA ILE A 197 -9.12 14.65 -9.84
C ILE A 197 -8.94 15.65 -8.69
N GLU A 198 -9.55 15.39 -7.54
CA GLU A 198 -9.46 16.29 -6.39
C GLU A 198 -8.00 16.42 -5.93
N ASP A 199 -7.67 17.50 -5.24
CA ASP A 199 -6.35 17.66 -4.62
C ASP A 199 -6.17 16.77 -3.37
N SER A 200 -4.94 16.72 -2.84
CA SER A 200 -4.62 15.87 -1.69
C SER A 200 -5.24 16.31 -0.37
N ALA A 201 -5.70 17.57 -0.28
CA ALA A 201 -6.34 18.14 0.91
C ALA A 201 -7.88 18.05 0.85
N GLY A 202 -8.43 17.80 -0.34
CA GLY A 202 -9.85 17.62 -0.59
C GLY A 202 -10.33 16.18 -0.41
N PRO A 203 -11.65 15.97 -0.58
CA PRO A 203 -12.27 14.65 -0.48
C PRO A 203 -11.71 13.66 -1.51
N ASP A 204 -11.71 12.37 -1.20
CA ASP A 204 -11.14 11.33 -2.06
C ASP A 204 -12.07 10.99 -3.24
N LEU A 205 -12.16 11.87 -4.23
CA LEU A 205 -13.01 11.71 -5.42
C LEU A 205 -12.37 12.21 -6.72
N ALA A 206 -12.85 11.66 -7.83
CA ALA A 206 -12.53 12.08 -9.18
C ALA A 206 -13.73 11.87 -10.11
N PHE A 207 -13.83 12.70 -11.16
CA PHE A 207 -14.86 12.62 -12.18
C PHE A 207 -14.24 12.41 -13.55
N ILE A 208 -14.74 11.43 -14.28
CA ILE A 208 -14.19 11.00 -15.56
C ILE A 208 -15.34 10.83 -16.55
N ARG A 209 -15.22 11.47 -17.70
CA ARG A 209 -16.17 11.32 -18.80
C ARG A 209 -15.80 10.11 -19.65
N LEU A 210 -16.82 9.40 -20.10
CA LEU A 210 -16.71 8.30 -21.05
C LEU A 210 -17.31 8.69 -22.41
N THR A 211 -16.95 7.96 -23.46
CA THR A 211 -17.65 8.06 -24.76
C THR A 211 -18.59 6.87 -24.91
N PRO A 212 -19.90 7.08 -25.12
CA PRO A 212 -20.79 6.01 -25.49
C PRO A 212 -20.34 5.41 -26.84
N THR A 213 -20.19 4.10 -26.92
CA THR A 213 -19.94 3.42 -28.20
C THR A 213 -21.24 3.44 -29.03
N ARG A 214 -21.13 3.61 -30.36
CA ARG A 214 -22.32 3.57 -31.23
C ARG A 214 -23.05 2.22 -31.07
N GLY A 215 -24.32 2.26 -30.67
CA GLY A 215 -25.15 1.06 -30.48
C GLY A 215 -25.15 0.49 -29.04
N SER A 216 -24.33 1.02 -28.13
CA SER A 216 -24.38 0.67 -26.71
C SER A 216 -25.16 1.71 -25.91
N SER A 217 -26.11 1.26 -25.07
CA SER A 217 -26.83 2.13 -24.14
C SER A 217 -26.21 2.06 -22.74
N LEU A 218 -25.83 3.21 -22.20
CA LEU A 218 -25.43 3.32 -20.79
C LEU A 218 -26.64 3.19 -19.88
N ALA A 219 -26.41 2.70 -18.66
CA ALA A 219 -27.42 2.64 -17.62
C ALA A 219 -27.85 4.05 -17.16
N ARG A 220 -28.97 4.13 -16.44
CA ARG A 220 -29.34 5.38 -15.78
C ARG A 220 -28.34 5.70 -14.68
N PRO A 221 -27.90 6.96 -14.54
CA PRO A 221 -27.01 7.36 -13.46
C PRO A 221 -27.65 7.15 -12.09
N ILE A 222 -26.81 6.89 -11.09
CA ILE A 222 -27.24 6.80 -9.70
C ILE A 222 -27.35 8.23 -9.16
N GLY A 223 -28.53 8.59 -8.64
CA GLY A 223 -28.75 9.89 -8.02
C GLY A 223 -27.97 10.02 -6.72
N LEU A 224 -27.54 11.23 -6.36
CA LEU A 224 -26.88 11.54 -5.10
C LEU A 224 -27.91 12.00 -4.05
N SER A 225 -27.69 11.64 -2.79
CA SER A 225 -28.47 12.17 -1.66
C SER A 225 -27.61 12.41 -0.42
N SER A 226 -28.11 13.26 0.47
CA SER A 226 -27.77 13.15 1.89
C SER A 226 -28.42 11.89 2.46
N HIS A 227 -27.79 11.29 3.47
CA HIS A 227 -28.50 10.42 4.40
C HIS A 227 -29.30 11.31 5.36
N GLU A 228 -30.55 10.94 5.62
CA GLU A 228 -31.41 11.64 6.61
C GLU A 228 -31.46 10.88 7.94
N ASP A 229 -31.15 9.58 7.90
CA ASP A 229 -31.14 8.68 9.05
C ASP A 229 -29.73 8.11 9.24
N GLU A 230 -29.16 8.30 10.44
CA GLU A 230 -27.85 7.75 10.80
C GLU A 230 -27.84 6.21 10.92
N ASN A 231 -29.03 5.59 10.90
CA ASN A 231 -29.24 4.15 10.92
C ASN A 231 -29.79 3.61 9.58
N GLU A 232 -29.67 4.39 8.50
CA GLU A 232 -30.16 4.01 7.18
C GLU A 232 -29.55 2.68 6.71
N MET A 233 -30.40 1.81 6.16
CA MET A 233 -29.98 0.56 5.54
C MET A 233 -29.40 0.82 4.16
N VAL A 234 -28.20 0.31 3.94
CA VAL A 234 -27.41 0.57 2.74
C VAL A 234 -26.87 -0.72 2.13
N ALA A 235 -26.44 -0.65 0.87
CA ALA A 235 -25.62 -1.68 0.25
C ALA A 235 -24.44 -1.07 -0.48
N VAL A 236 -23.29 -1.73 -0.38
CA VAL A 236 -22.12 -1.44 -1.22
C VAL A 236 -22.15 -2.33 -2.45
N ILE A 237 -22.03 -1.73 -3.63
CA ILE A 237 -21.85 -2.46 -4.89
C ILE A 237 -20.45 -2.16 -5.42
N GLY A 238 -19.64 -3.19 -5.60
CA GLY A 238 -18.22 -3.04 -5.91
C GLY A 238 -17.51 -4.33 -6.30
N TYR A 239 -16.19 -4.23 -6.42
CA TYR A 239 -15.31 -5.33 -6.83
C TYR A 239 -14.29 -5.65 -5.74
N PRO A 240 -14.65 -6.44 -4.70
CA PRO A 240 -13.69 -6.88 -3.70
C PRO A 240 -12.60 -7.72 -4.34
N ALA A 241 -11.37 -7.22 -4.27
CA ALA A 241 -10.15 -7.92 -4.59
C ALA A 241 -9.72 -8.84 -3.44
N ARG A 242 -8.99 -9.89 -3.81
CA ARG A 242 -8.23 -10.64 -2.81
C ARG A 242 -7.09 -9.75 -2.31
N ASP A 243 -7.07 -9.51 -1.02
CA ASP A 243 -6.10 -8.61 -0.41
C ASP A 243 -5.12 -9.41 0.45
N SER A 244 -3.92 -9.66 -0.09
CA SER A 244 -2.88 -10.42 0.60
C SER A 244 -2.32 -9.72 1.85
N ARG A 245 -2.68 -8.45 2.08
CA ARG A 245 -2.30 -7.70 3.29
C ARG A 245 -3.16 -8.07 4.49
N ILE A 246 -4.32 -8.70 4.28
CA ILE A 246 -5.18 -9.17 5.37
C ILE A 246 -4.57 -10.46 5.94
N PRO A 247 -4.24 -10.52 7.24
CA PRO A 247 -3.60 -11.69 7.84
C PRO A 247 -4.42 -12.98 7.66
N ASP A 248 -5.74 -12.87 7.75
CA ASP A 248 -6.66 -14.00 7.86
C ASP A 248 -7.33 -14.30 6.51
N GLN A 249 -6.54 -14.74 5.54
CA GLN A 249 -7.05 -15.06 4.19
C GLN A 249 -8.18 -16.10 4.24
N GLN A 250 -8.08 -17.09 5.13
CA GLN A 250 -9.13 -18.10 5.29
C GLN A 250 -10.45 -17.49 5.78
N LEU A 251 -10.40 -16.53 6.72
CA LEU A 251 -11.58 -15.81 7.18
C LEU A 251 -12.20 -15.00 6.03
N MET A 252 -11.37 -14.37 5.20
CA MET A 252 -11.86 -13.64 4.04
C MET A 252 -12.48 -14.57 3.01
N ASP A 253 -11.89 -15.75 2.79
CA ASP A 253 -12.44 -16.78 1.89
C ASP A 253 -13.80 -17.26 2.42
N GLU A 254 -13.96 -17.42 3.73
CA GLU A 254 -15.21 -17.79 4.40
C GLU A 254 -16.27 -16.68 4.31
N ILE A 255 -15.92 -15.41 4.54
CA ILE A 255 -16.86 -14.27 4.45
C ILE A 255 -17.31 -14.01 3.00
N PHE A 256 -16.35 -13.98 2.06
CA PHE A 256 -16.59 -13.59 0.67
C PHE A 256 -16.93 -14.77 -0.26
N GLY A 257 -16.82 -16.01 0.22
CA GLY A 257 -17.11 -17.22 -0.53
C GLY A 257 -16.04 -17.60 -1.54
N ASN A 258 -14.79 -17.19 -1.31
CA ASN A 258 -13.62 -17.44 -2.19
C ASN A 258 -13.84 -17.01 -3.66
N VAL A 259 -14.62 -15.96 -3.89
CA VAL A 259 -14.79 -15.35 -5.21
C VAL A 259 -14.46 -13.86 -5.13
N TYR A 260 -13.39 -13.48 -5.82
CA TYR A 260 -12.80 -12.13 -5.80
C TYR A 260 -12.76 -11.53 -7.21
N ASN A 261 -12.49 -10.22 -7.26
CA ASN A 261 -12.34 -9.41 -8.47
C ASN A 261 -13.61 -9.34 -9.33
N LYS A 262 -14.73 -9.91 -8.88
CA LYS A 262 -16.02 -9.89 -9.56
C LYS A 262 -16.99 -8.95 -8.84
N LYS A 263 -18.02 -8.50 -9.56
CA LYS A 263 -19.04 -7.63 -8.98
C LYS A 263 -19.76 -8.31 -7.81
N ARG A 264 -19.81 -7.63 -6.67
CA ARG A 264 -20.48 -8.09 -5.45
C ARG A 264 -21.40 -7.02 -4.90
N LEU A 265 -22.41 -7.47 -4.16
CA LEU A 265 -23.31 -6.62 -3.39
C LEU A 265 -23.18 -7.00 -1.90
N ALA A 266 -22.88 -6.02 -1.05
CA ALA A 266 -22.72 -6.21 0.38
C ALA A 266 -23.67 -5.28 1.15
N PRO A 267 -24.82 -5.78 1.66
CA PRO A 267 -25.70 -5.00 2.52
C PRO A 267 -25.06 -4.68 3.88
N GLY A 268 -25.55 -3.62 4.50
CA GLY A 268 -25.23 -3.21 5.87
C GLY A 268 -26.02 -1.99 6.28
N GLN A 269 -25.47 -1.23 7.22
CA GLN A 269 -26.10 -0.07 7.81
C GLN A 269 -25.10 1.08 7.94
N LEU A 270 -25.60 2.31 7.93
CA LEU A 270 -24.83 3.44 8.41
C LEU A 270 -24.57 3.30 9.93
N ILE A 271 -23.36 3.67 10.34
CA ILE A 271 -22.89 3.61 11.75
C ILE A 271 -22.39 4.96 12.24
N GLY A 272 -22.69 6.02 11.50
CA GLY A 272 -22.42 7.40 11.87
C GLY A 272 -21.91 8.22 10.70
N SER A 273 -21.88 9.54 10.89
CA SER A 273 -21.44 10.47 9.87
C SER A 273 -20.89 11.74 10.48
N ASP A 274 -20.15 12.50 9.69
CA ASP A 274 -19.73 13.86 9.94
C ASP A 274 -19.74 14.62 8.59
N PRO A 275 -19.50 15.95 8.58
CA PRO A 275 -19.55 16.73 7.33
C PRO A 275 -18.57 16.27 6.24
N THR A 276 -17.55 15.47 6.60
CA THR A 276 -16.48 15.03 5.70
C THR A 276 -16.50 13.53 5.39
N SER A 277 -17.22 12.73 6.18
CA SER A 277 -17.26 11.27 6.05
C SER A 277 -18.62 10.68 6.46
N VAL A 278 -19.07 9.69 5.70
CA VAL A 278 -20.11 8.74 6.10
C VAL A 278 -19.44 7.43 6.51
N ARG A 279 -19.92 6.79 7.59
CA ARG A 279 -19.43 5.48 8.04
C ARG A 279 -20.50 4.41 7.89
N HIS A 280 -20.11 3.22 7.44
CA HIS A 280 -21.00 2.07 7.25
C HIS A 280 -20.33 0.75 7.62
N ASP A 281 -21.09 -0.29 7.92
CA ASP A 281 -20.56 -1.60 8.36
C ASP A 281 -20.71 -2.73 7.32
N CYS A 282 -20.98 -2.40 6.06
CA CYS A 282 -20.99 -3.37 4.96
C CYS A 282 -19.64 -4.12 4.84
N SER A 283 -19.67 -5.39 4.47
CA SER A 283 -18.47 -6.20 4.23
C SER A 283 -17.72 -5.73 2.97
N THR A 284 -16.52 -5.17 3.12
CA THR A 284 -15.67 -4.72 2.01
C THR A 284 -14.23 -5.24 2.12
N LEU A 285 -13.47 -5.16 1.02
CA LEU A 285 -12.04 -5.46 0.89
C LEU A 285 -11.37 -4.45 -0.06
N GLY A 286 -10.04 -4.57 -0.23
CA GLY A 286 -9.32 -3.90 -1.33
C GLY A 286 -10.06 -4.06 -2.66
N GLY A 287 -9.95 -3.08 -3.58
CA GLY A 287 -10.72 -3.07 -4.83
C GLY A 287 -12.13 -2.46 -4.73
N ASN A 288 -12.72 -2.36 -3.52
CA ASN A 288 -13.96 -1.60 -3.31
C ASN A 288 -13.75 -0.07 -3.31
N SER A 289 -12.52 0.41 -3.42
CA SER A 289 -12.28 1.84 -3.61
C SER A 289 -13.08 2.37 -4.80
N GLY A 290 -13.94 3.34 -4.53
CA GLY A 290 -14.81 3.98 -5.51
C GLY A 290 -16.19 3.32 -5.64
N SER A 291 -16.48 2.31 -4.82
CA SER A 291 -17.80 1.68 -4.76
C SER A 291 -18.88 2.65 -4.30
N VAL A 292 -20.08 2.48 -4.82
CA VAL A 292 -21.25 3.24 -4.36
C VAL A 292 -21.72 2.69 -3.01
N VAL A 293 -22.02 3.59 -2.07
CA VAL A 293 -22.82 3.26 -0.87
C VAL A 293 -24.25 3.70 -1.17
N LEU A 294 -25.13 2.73 -1.42
CA LEU A 294 -26.49 2.95 -1.92
C LEU A 294 -27.50 2.82 -0.79
N SER A 295 -28.39 3.80 -0.65
CA SER A 295 -29.59 3.71 0.19
C SER A 295 -30.55 2.65 -0.37
N LEU A 296 -30.95 1.68 0.46
CA LEU A 296 -31.93 0.67 0.05
C LEU A 296 -33.33 1.27 -0.15
N SER A 297 -33.67 2.30 0.63
CA SER A 297 -34.99 2.94 0.60
C SER A 297 -35.19 3.84 -0.61
N THR A 298 -34.13 4.54 -1.06
CA THR A 298 -34.25 5.56 -2.13
C THR A 298 -33.58 5.18 -3.44
N GLY A 299 -32.66 4.21 -3.43
CA GLY A 299 -31.82 3.88 -4.59
C GLY A 299 -30.84 4.98 -4.98
N LYS A 300 -30.56 5.92 -4.07
CA LYS A 300 -29.58 7.00 -4.24
C LYS A 300 -28.29 6.68 -3.51
N ALA A 301 -27.19 7.23 -4.00
CA ALA A 301 -25.89 7.14 -3.38
C ALA A 301 -25.79 8.11 -2.19
N VAL A 302 -25.62 7.56 -0.99
CA VAL A 302 -25.33 8.31 0.24
C VAL A 302 -23.84 8.54 0.43
N GLY A 303 -22.99 7.81 -0.30
CA GLY A 303 -21.55 8.05 -0.31
C GLY A 303 -20.76 7.27 -1.36
N LEU A 304 -19.48 7.62 -1.45
CA LEU A 304 -18.45 6.99 -2.27
C LEU A 304 -17.42 6.32 -1.35
N HIS A 305 -17.42 4.99 -1.27
CA HIS A 305 -16.53 4.23 -0.40
C HIS A 305 -15.05 4.47 -0.76
N PHE A 306 -14.18 4.63 0.25
CA PHE A 306 -12.74 4.83 0.02
C PHE A 306 -11.82 4.07 1.00
N ALA A 307 -12.31 3.64 2.17
CA ALA A 307 -11.48 2.93 3.15
C ALA A 307 -12.31 2.06 4.10
N GLY A 308 -11.64 1.12 4.77
CA GLY A 308 -12.21 0.25 5.79
C GLY A 308 -11.24 -0.05 6.93
N ARG A 309 -11.78 -0.28 8.12
CA ARG A 309 -11.07 -0.83 9.29
C ARG A 309 -11.71 -2.16 9.64
N PHE A 310 -10.91 -3.22 9.61
CA PHE A 310 -11.39 -4.59 9.80
C PHE A 310 -12.18 -4.74 11.12
N LEU A 311 -13.41 -5.28 11.00
CA LEU A 311 -14.39 -5.44 12.09
C LEU A 311 -14.82 -4.16 12.83
N GLN A 312 -14.35 -2.97 12.45
CA GLN A 312 -14.72 -1.70 13.09
C GLN A 312 -15.72 -0.90 12.26
N GLY A 313 -15.48 -0.79 10.94
CA GLY A 313 -16.34 -0.02 10.05
C GLY A 313 -15.61 0.53 8.83
N ASN A 314 -16.38 1.08 7.90
CA ASN A 314 -15.91 1.61 6.62
C ASN A 314 -16.21 3.09 6.50
N PHE A 315 -15.52 3.75 5.55
CA PHE A 315 -15.58 5.19 5.33
C PHE A 315 -15.89 5.50 3.87
N ALA A 316 -16.75 6.48 3.68
CA ALA A 316 -17.19 6.95 2.37
C ALA A 316 -17.24 8.48 2.34
N VAL A 317 -16.89 9.08 1.20
CA VAL A 317 -17.12 10.51 0.97
C VAL A 317 -18.63 10.74 0.90
N PRO A 318 -19.21 11.70 1.64
CA PRO A 318 -20.66 11.93 1.64
C PRO A 318 -21.21 12.26 0.25
N GLY A 319 -22.40 11.73 -0.08
CA GLY A 319 -23.07 11.98 -1.35
C GLY A 319 -23.33 13.47 -1.64
N THR A 320 -23.54 14.26 -0.60
CA THR A 320 -23.64 15.73 -0.68
C THR A 320 -22.34 16.40 -1.12
N VAL A 321 -21.20 15.92 -0.63
CA VAL A 321 -19.87 16.42 -1.04
C VAL A 321 -19.59 16.05 -2.50
N VAL A 322 -19.94 14.82 -2.89
CA VAL A 322 -19.84 14.39 -4.30
C VAL A 322 -20.71 15.28 -5.20
N ALA A 323 -21.94 15.59 -4.80
CA ALA A 323 -22.85 16.46 -5.55
C ALA A 323 -22.30 17.88 -5.69
N GLU A 324 -21.83 18.46 -4.57
CA GLU A 324 -21.25 19.80 -4.55
C GLU A 324 -20.03 19.90 -5.47
N ARG A 325 -19.15 18.89 -5.46
CA ARG A 325 -17.96 18.86 -6.34
C ARG A 325 -18.34 18.66 -7.79
N LEU A 326 -19.29 17.78 -8.08
CA LEU A 326 -19.78 17.55 -9.43
C LEU A 326 -20.36 18.83 -10.06
N ASP A 327 -21.21 19.55 -9.32
CA ASP A 327 -21.82 20.80 -9.79
C ASP A 327 -20.76 21.87 -10.09
N LYS A 328 -19.71 21.98 -9.25
CA LYS A 328 -18.60 22.90 -9.50
C LYS A 328 -17.82 22.53 -10.76
N VAL A 329 -17.51 21.25 -10.95
CA VAL A 329 -16.80 20.74 -12.12
C VAL A 329 -17.60 20.97 -13.40
N LEU A 330 -18.90 20.68 -13.39
CA LEU A 330 -19.76 20.84 -14.57
C LEU A 330 -20.08 22.31 -14.91
N SER A 331 -20.16 23.19 -13.91
CA SER A 331 -20.38 24.62 -14.12
C SER A 331 -19.12 25.39 -14.58
N GLY A 332 -17.96 24.73 -14.64
CA GLY A 332 -16.69 25.36 -15.01
C GLY A 332 -16.16 26.37 -13.98
N ARG A 333 -16.74 26.40 -12.77
CA ARG A 333 -16.25 27.23 -11.67
C ARG A 333 -14.94 26.64 -11.17
N ARG A 334 -13.85 27.42 -11.22
CA ARG A 334 -12.57 27.02 -10.62
C ARG A 334 -12.78 26.73 -9.14
N LEU A 335 -12.36 25.54 -8.70
CA LEU A 335 -12.21 25.25 -7.29
C LEU A 335 -11.16 26.22 -6.72
N PRO A 336 -11.45 26.95 -5.64
CA PRO A 336 -10.43 27.72 -4.97
C PRO A 336 -9.37 26.75 -4.46
N VAL A 337 -8.14 26.89 -4.96
CA VAL A 337 -6.98 26.28 -4.32
C VAL A 337 -6.93 26.87 -2.92
N ARG A 338 -7.16 26.06 -1.89
CA ARG A 338 -6.75 26.46 -0.53
C ARG A 338 -5.23 26.39 -0.53
N VAL A 339 -4.60 27.49 -0.92
CA VAL A 339 -3.23 27.78 -0.49
C VAL A 339 -3.38 28.06 1.00
N ASP A 340 -2.78 27.22 1.83
CA ASP A 340 -2.78 27.42 3.27
C ASP A 340 -1.90 28.65 3.58
N GLN A 341 -2.50 29.83 3.53
CA GLN A 341 -1.99 31.03 4.17
C GLN A 341 -2.79 31.21 5.45
N GLN A 342 -2.38 30.55 6.53
CA GLN A 342 -2.64 31.03 7.89
C GLN A 342 -1.70 30.37 8.91
N VAL A 343 -0.54 31.02 9.10
CA VAL A 343 0.13 31.05 10.40
C VAL A 343 -0.81 31.79 11.36
N PRO A 344 -1.17 31.24 12.52
CA PRO A 344 -1.93 31.97 13.51
C PRO A 344 -0.98 32.88 14.30
N ASP A 345 -0.90 34.16 13.94
CA ASP A 345 -0.35 35.17 14.83
C ASP A 345 -1.41 35.59 15.86
N SER A 346 -1.08 35.39 17.14
CA SER A 346 -1.77 36.04 18.26
C SER A 346 -1.44 37.54 18.28
N PRO A 347 -2.33 38.40 18.80
CA PRO A 347 -2.24 39.84 18.59
C PRO A 347 -1.23 40.48 19.54
N ALA A 348 -0.28 41.22 18.98
CA ALA A 348 0.46 42.25 19.70
C ALA A 348 0.48 43.55 18.89
N SER A 349 -0.25 44.53 19.42
CA SER A 349 -0.10 45.98 19.34
C SER A 349 0.73 46.61 18.19
N THR A 350 0.04 47.48 17.46
CA THR A 350 0.57 48.48 16.51
C THR A 350 1.56 49.47 17.14
N ALA A 351 2.70 49.70 16.48
CA ALA A 351 3.36 51.01 16.44
C ALA A 351 4.14 51.21 15.13
N HIS A 352 4.00 52.40 14.55
CA HIS A 352 4.50 52.88 13.25
C HIS A 352 6.03 53.04 13.15
N LEU A 353 6.58 52.96 11.92
CA LEU A 353 7.35 54.01 11.19
C LEU A 353 7.88 53.51 9.81
N ALA A 354 8.26 54.43 8.92
CA ALA A 354 8.17 54.36 7.44
C ALA A 354 9.47 54.13 6.62
N SER A 355 9.33 53.51 5.42
CA SER A 355 10.00 53.62 4.06
C SER A 355 11.56 53.73 3.87
N PRO A 356 12.19 53.52 2.66
CA PRO A 356 11.83 52.90 1.34
C PRO A 356 12.89 51.97 0.60
N ASP A 357 12.44 51.14 -0.37
CA ASP A 357 12.97 50.59 -1.69
C ASP A 357 14.49 50.31 -2.00
N PRO A 358 14.94 49.66 -3.12
CA PRO A 358 14.37 48.69 -4.09
C PRO A 358 15.30 47.47 -4.44
N ARG A 359 14.79 46.42 -5.13
CA ARG A 359 15.46 45.72 -6.26
C ARG A 359 14.57 44.61 -6.85
N THR A 360 14.21 44.79 -8.12
CA THR A 360 13.51 43.85 -8.99
C THR A 360 14.48 42.86 -9.64
N GLU A 361 14.12 41.59 -9.70
CA GLU A 361 14.63 40.66 -10.72
C GLU A 361 13.46 40.03 -11.49
N THR A 362 13.49 40.19 -12.80
CA THR A 362 12.53 39.64 -13.76
C THR A 362 13.05 38.28 -14.24
N LYS A 363 12.24 37.21 -14.13
CA LYS A 363 12.54 35.90 -14.72
C LYS A 363 11.82 35.73 -16.06
N PHE A 364 12.52 35.15 -17.04
CA PHE A 364 11.95 34.63 -18.30
C PHE A 364 12.26 33.14 -18.44
N SER A 365 11.33 32.40 -19.05
CA SER A 365 11.45 30.97 -19.37
C SER A 365 11.02 30.73 -20.83
N PHE A 366 11.71 29.83 -21.55
CA PHE A 366 11.25 29.27 -22.82
C PHE A 366 11.57 27.77 -22.93
N VAL A 367 10.86 27.09 -23.83
CA VAL A 367 10.86 25.62 -24.02
C VAL A 367 11.60 25.28 -25.31
N VAL A 368 12.50 24.29 -25.27
CA VAL A 368 13.20 23.75 -26.44
C VAL A 368 12.62 22.37 -26.80
N PRO A 369 12.03 22.16 -27.98
CA PRO A 369 11.56 20.84 -28.40
C PRO A 369 12.66 20.09 -29.17
N LEU A 370 12.97 18.86 -28.76
CA LEU A 370 13.85 17.96 -29.50
C LEU A 370 13.04 16.86 -30.19
N ARG A 371 13.47 16.51 -31.41
CA ARG A 371 12.93 15.41 -32.23
C ARG A 371 14.02 14.36 -32.42
N VAL A 372 13.70 13.09 -32.19
CA VAL A 372 14.58 11.95 -32.48
C VAL A 372 13.86 11.01 -33.44
N THR A 373 14.57 10.49 -34.44
CA THR A 373 14.07 9.53 -35.43
C THR A 373 14.94 8.28 -35.36
N VAL A 374 14.31 7.10 -35.35
CA VAL A 374 15.00 5.80 -35.38
C VAL A 374 14.33 4.91 -36.43
N GLU A 375 15.14 4.35 -37.32
CA GLU A 375 14.75 3.46 -38.41
C GLU A 375 15.16 2.02 -38.06
N ALA A 376 14.27 1.04 -38.25
CA ALA A 376 14.46 -0.33 -37.80
C ALA A 376 14.91 -1.26 -38.95
N GLY A 377 16.11 -1.83 -38.84
CA GLY A 377 16.59 -2.94 -39.67
C GLY A 377 16.63 -4.25 -38.88
N ASN A 378 15.95 -5.28 -39.40
CA ASN A 378 15.78 -6.62 -38.82
C ASN A 378 17.05 -7.49 -38.95
N PRO A 379 17.63 -8.04 -37.87
CA PRO A 379 18.84 -8.85 -37.99
C PRO A 379 18.69 -10.29 -37.46
N TYR A 380 17.69 -11.09 -37.87
CA TYR A 380 17.83 -12.56 -37.76
C TYR A 380 17.13 -13.31 -38.91
N PRO A 381 17.87 -14.10 -39.71
CA PRO A 381 17.32 -15.11 -40.61
C PRO A 381 17.03 -16.44 -39.89
N ASP A 382 16.18 -17.23 -40.53
CA ASP A 382 15.61 -18.52 -40.11
C ASP A 382 16.59 -19.56 -39.54
N GLY A 383 16.10 -20.41 -38.63
CA GLY A 383 16.79 -21.65 -38.26
C GLY A 383 16.27 -22.37 -37.01
N GLU A 384 15.42 -23.36 -37.25
CA GLU A 384 14.74 -24.35 -36.38
C GLU A 384 15.43 -24.90 -35.11
N GLY A 385 14.59 -25.30 -34.14
CA GLY A 385 14.95 -26.26 -33.09
C GLY A 385 13.95 -26.41 -31.94
N GLN A 386 12.75 -26.94 -32.19
CA GLN A 386 11.75 -27.29 -31.18
C GLN A 386 12.30 -28.23 -30.09
N ARG A 387 12.04 -27.91 -28.82
CA ARG A 387 11.70 -28.87 -27.75
C ARG A 387 10.93 -28.16 -26.63
N GLY A 388 9.67 -28.57 -26.44
CA GLY A 388 8.75 -27.97 -25.47
C GLY A 388 9.17 -28.19 -24.01
N ARG A 389 8.84 -27.20 -23.17
CA ARG A 389 8.73 -27.36 -21.72
C ARG A 389 7.52 -26.59 -21.20
N ALA A 390 6.82 -27.27 -20.31
CA ALA A 390 5.56 -26.90 -19.69
C ALA A 390 5.67 -25.64 -18.82
N ALA A 391 4.55 -24.92 -18.75
CA ALA A 391 4.31 -23.80 -17.86
C ALA A 391 4.42 -24.25 -16.39
N GLY A 392 5.40 -23.69 -15.67
CA GLY A 392 5.49 -23.74 -14.22
C GLY A 392 5.09 -22.38 -13.66
N ALA A 393 3.95 -22.34 -12.97
CA ALA A 393 3.51 -21.20 -12.18
C ALA A 393 4.50 -20.96 -11.03
N SER A 394 5.02 -19.74 -10.92
CA SER A 394 5.85 -19.31 -9.79
C SER A 394 4.96 -18.94 -8.61
N SER A 395 4.93 -19.82 -7.60
CA SER A 395 4.31 -19.58 -6.29
C SER A 395 5.13 -18.58 -5.47
N GLN A 396 4.56 -17.44 -5.10
CA GLN A 396 5.08 -16.57 -4.05
C GLN A 396 4.65 -17.12 -2.69
N THR A 397 5.62 -17.59 -1.90
CA THR A 397 5.42 -18.13 -0.54
C THR A 397 5.44 -17.01 0.49
N SER A 398 4.44 -16.99 1.38
CA SER A 398 4.37 -16.15 2.57
C SER A 398 5.38 -16.60 3.63
N ASP A 399 6.01 -15.63 4.31
CA ASP A 399 7.07 -15.74 5.34
C ASP A 399 6.60 -16.40 6.68
N GLY A 400 5.61 -17.29 6.63
CA GLY A 400 4.84 -17.73 7.80
C GLY A 400 5.50 -18.74 8.73
N ASP A 401 6.57 -19.45 8.35
CA ASP A 401 7.01 -20.58 9.19
C ASP A 401 8.47 -21.08 9.02
N GLU A 402 9.44 -20.25 8.60
CA GLU A 402 10.84 -20.71 8.56
C GLU A 402 11.70 -20.14 9.70
N ASP A 403 11.72 -20.86 10.82
CA ASP A 403 12.77 -20.80 11.84
C ASP A 403 13.96 -21.68 11.38
N VAL A 404 14.54 -21.41 10.20
CA VAL A 404 15.75 -22.11 9.72
C VAL A 404 16.96 -21.19 9.85
N PHE A 405 17.47 -21.04 11.07
CA PHE A 405 18.76 -20.38 11.32
C PHE A 405 19.89 -21.30 10.88
N THR A 406 20.41 -21.06 9.68
CA THR A 406 21.65 -21.71 9.26
C THR A 406 22.82 -20.91 9.81
N GLU A 407 23.63 -21.53 10.65
CA GLU A 407 24.91 -20.96 11.06
C GLU A 407 25.86 -20.96 9.85
N ALA A 408 26.25 -19.76 9.40
CA ALA A 408 27.26 -19.60 8.37
C ALA A 408 28.67 -19.71 8.97
N VAL A 409 29.70 -19.84 8.13
CA VAL A 409 31.10 -19.88 8.59
C VAL A 409 31.77 -18.52 8.32
N ALA A 410 32.44 -17.94 9.32
CA ALA A 410 33.07 -16.62 9.19
C ALA A 410 34.06 -16.53 8.01
N ALA A 411 34.72 -17.64 7.68
CA ALA A 411 35.64 -17.74 6.55
C ALA A 411 34.96 -17.55 5.18
N ASP A 412 33.66 -17.83 5.06
CA ASP A 412 32.89 -17.72 3.80
C ASP A 412 32.71 -16.28 3.34
N TYR A 413 33.02 -15.31 4.21
CA TYR A 413 32.89 -13.88 3.94
C TYR A 413 34.24 -13.20 3.62
N ASN A 414 35.36 -13.94 3.71
CA ASN A 414 36.70 -13.38 3.46
C ASN A 414 36.89 -12.88 2.02
N ASP A 415 36.08 -13.37 1.08
CA ASP A 415 36.11 -13.00 -0.33
C ASP A 415 35.07 -11.93 -0.70
N ARG A 416 34.27 -11.43 0.26
CA ARG A 416 33.26 -10.41 0.01
C ARG A 416 33.91 -9.04 -0.09
N LEU A 417 33.76 -8.41 -1.24
CA LEU A 417 34.30 -7.08 -1.50
C LEU A 417 33.52 -5.98 -0.75
N GLY A 418 32.23 -6.20 -0.46
CA GLY A 418 31.39 -5.22 0.18
C GLY A 418 30.78 -4.24 -0.81
N TYR A 419 30.50 -3.04 -0.28
CA TYR A 419 30.18 -1.86 -1.06
C TYR A 419 31.43 -1.33 -1.78
N GLU A 420 31.32 -1.07 -3.07
CA GLU A 420 32.34 -0.50 -3.94
C GLU A 420 32.18 1.03 -4.03
N GLU A 421 33.15 1.76 -3.48
CA GLU A 421 33.10 3.23 -3.44
C GLU A 421 33.21 3.88 -4.82
N ALA A 422 33.89 3.25 -5.78
CA ALA A 422 34.07 3.77 -7.14
C ALA A 422 32.98 3.29 -8.13
N PHE A 423 31.93 2.62 -7.65
CA PHE A 423 30.94 1.93 -8.47
C PHE A 423 30.25 2.81 -9.52
N LEU A 424 30.00 4.08 -9.18
CA LEU A 424 29.35 5.07 -10.04
C LEU A 424 30.32 5.75 -11.03
N GLY A 425 31.57 5.30 -11.10
CA GLY A 425 32.64 5.95 -11.89
C GLY A 425 33.23 7.20 -11.23
N THR A 426 32.66 7.62 -10.09
CA THR A 426 33.19 8.65 -9.19
C THR A 426 33.18 8.09 -7.75
N PRO A 427 34.17 8.45 -6.91
CA PRO A 427 34.19 7.99 -5.52
C PRO A 427 32.98 8.49 -4.72
N VAL A 428 32.22 7.55 -4.18
CA VAL A 428 31.21 7.73 -3.15
C VAL A 428 31.62 6.86 -1.96
N PRO A 429 32.30 7.43 -0.94
CA PRO A 429 32.79 6.65 0.18
C PRO A 429 31.66 6.03 1.02
N LEU A 430 31.99 4.99 1.78
CA LEU A 430 31.09 4.51 2.84
C LEU A 430 30.75 5.63 3.84
N PRO A 431 29.52 5.68 4.36
CA PRO A 431 29.17 6.63 5.40
C PRO A 431 30.04 6.44 6.65
N SER A 432 30.34 7.54 7.35
CA SER A 432 31.19 7.53 8.55
C SER A 432 30.51 8.16 9.74
N LEU A 433 30.80 7.69 10.95
CA LEU A 433 30.18 8.26 12.16
C LEU A 433 30.85 9.59 12.57
N THR A 434 30.05 10.64 12.71
CA THR A 434 30.47 11.95 13.23
C THR A 434 30.26 12.03 14.74
N THR A 435 29.27 11.31 15.26
CA THR A 435 28.98 11.18 16.70
C THR A 435 28.81 9.71 17.06
N ARG A 436 28.81 9.39 18.36
CA ARG A 436 28.59 8.02 18.89
C ARG A 436 29.51 6.95 18.26
N ARG A 437 30.77 7.28 17.96
CA ARG A 437 31.74 6.36 17.31
C ARG A 437 31.99 5.11 18.15
N GLU A 438 31.94 5.25 19.47
CA GLU A 438 32.06 4.17 20.45
C GLU A 438 30.94 3.13 20.35
N ASP A 439 29.79 3.51 19.77
CA ASP A 439 28.67 2.61 19.56
C ASP A 439 28.86 1.73 18.32
N ALA A 440 29.84 1.98 17.46
CA ALA A 440 30.19 1.04 16.40
C ALA A 440 30.66 -0.30 17.00
N LEU A 441 30.04 -1.39 16.53
CA LEU A 441 30.42 -2.74 16.93
C LEU A 441 31.67 -3.18 16.14
N GLY A 442 32.82 -3.10 16.80
CA GLY A 442 34.07 -3.68 16.28
C GLY A 442 34.13 -5.19 16.46
N PHE A 443 34.70 -5.89 15.49
CA PHE A 443 34.94 -7.34 15.49
C PHE A 443 36.28 -7.66 14.83
N THR A 444 36.78 -8.89 15.04
CA THR A 444 38.09 -9.29 14.51
C THR A 444 37.93 -10.30 13.39
N VAL A 445 38.46 -9.99 12.20
CA VAL A 445 38.55 -10.91 11.07
C VAL A 445 40.00 -11.00 10.64
N ASN A 446 40.54 -12.22 10.55
CA ASN A 446 41.93 -12.48 10.16
C ASN A 446 42.97 -11.66 10.95
N GLY A 447 42.72 -11.45 12.25
CA GLY A 447 43.60 -10.70 13.15
C GLY A 447 43.55 -9.17 13.01
N LYS A 448 42.64 -8.63 12.19
CA LYS A 448 42.39 -7.20 12.06
C LYS A 448 41.06 -6.83 12.69
N THR A 449 41.04 -5.70 13.38
CA THR A 449 39.79 -5.10 13.88
C THR A 449 39.10 -4.37 12.74
N GLU A 450 37.83 -4.70 12.52
CA GLU A 450 36.93 -4.14 11.51
C GLU A 450 35.63 -3.72 12.22
N ASP A 451 34.90 -2.76 11.68
CA ASP A 451 33.59 -2.30 12.18
C ASP A 451 32.48 -2.33 11.11
N VAL A 452 32.83 -2.76 9.90
CA VAL A 452 31.93 -2.90 8.76
C VAL A 452 31.87 -4.36 8.30
N LEU A 453 30.67 -4.94 8.35
CA LEU A 453 30.36 -6.25 7.80
C LEU A 453 30.23 -6.14 6.28
N ARG A 454 31.24 -6.61 5.55
CA ARG A 454 31.21 -6.71 4.08
C ARG A 454 30.42 -7.93 3.64
N TYR A 455 29.49 -7.74 2.73
CA TYR A 455 28.73 -8.77 2.03
C TYR A 455 28.93 -8.61 0.51
N GLU A 456 28.40 -9.52 -0.30
CA GLU A 456 28.49 -9.35 -1.75
C GLU A 456 27.65 -8.13 -2.22
N HIS A 457 28.32 -7.10 -2.76
CA HIS A 457 27.76 -5.82 -3.26
C HIS A 457 27.16 -4.86 -2.23
N PHE A 458 27.20 -5.20 -0.93
CA PHE A 458 26.73 -4.30 0.12
C PHE A 458 27.52 -4.45 1.41
N ALA A 459 27.37 -3.48 2.32
CA ALA A 459 28.05 -3.48 3.60
C ALA A 459 27.14 -2.93 4.70
N VAL A 460 27.31 -3.44 5.93
CA VAL A 460 26.51 -3.05 7.10
C VAL A 460 27.42 -2.65 8.25
N MET A 461 27.12 -1.54 8.91
CA MET A 461 27.75 -1.17 10.18
C MET A 461 26.76 -1.36 11.33
N MET A 462 27.15 -2.08 12.39
CA MET A 462 26.27 -2.42 13.51
C MET A 462 26.45 -1.48 14.71
N SER A 463 25.36 -1.15 15.39
CA SER A 463 25.36 -0.52 16.72
C SER A 463 25.54 -1.60 17.80
N ARG A 464 26.53 -1.41 18.65
CA ARG A 464 26.84 -2.25 19.81
C ARG A 464 25.71 -2.19 20.84
N SER A 465 25.24 -0.99 21.18
CA SER A 465 24.22 -0.80 22.22
C SER A 465 22.82 -1.19 21.76
N ARG A 466 22.50 -1.00 20.48
CA ARG A 466 21.16 -1.28 19.93
C ARG A 466 21.05 -2.67 19.32
N ARG A 467 22.16 -3.33 18.96
CA ARG A 467 22.20 -4.64 18.28
C ARG A 467 21.48 -4.63 16.92
N LEU A 468 21.40 -3.45 16.32
CA LEU A 468 20.78 -3.15 15.02
C LEU A 468 21.81 -2.44 14.17
N CYS A 469 21.65 -2.46 12.85
CA CYS A 469 22.52 -1.67 11.98
C CYS A 469 22.35 -0.16 12.23
N LEU A 470 23.47 0.56 12.21
CA LEU A 470 23.50 2.03 12.10
C LEU A 470 23.14 2.44 10.67
N PHE A 471 23.68 1.72 9.70
CA PHE A 471 23.32 1.83 8.29
C PHE A 471 23.69 0.56 7.50
N SER A 472 23.08 0.42 6.33
CA SER A 472 23.52 -0.44 5.23
C SER A 472 23.82 0.40 4.00
N ALA A 473 24.80 0.00 3.20
CA ALA A 473 25.20 0.63 1.95
C ALA A 473 25.27 -0.42 0.83
N VAL A 474 24.52 -0.26 -0.26
CA VAL A 474 24.46 -1.21 -1.38
C VAL A 474 24.74 -0.54 -2.72
N ASN A 475 25.45 -1.25 -3.59
CA ASN A 475 25.54 -0.92 -5.01
C ASN A 475 24.53 -1.74 -5.79
N ILE A 476 23.82 -1.08 -6.71
CA ILE A 476 22.80 -1.70 -7.56
C ILE A 476 23.22 -1.50 -9.01
N ASP A 477 23.50 -2.59 -9.72
CA ASP A 477 23.69 -2.59 -11.17
C ASP A 477 22.36 -3.01 -11.84
N GLY A 478 21.64 -2.03 -12.39
CA GLY A 478 20.37 -2.28 -13.06
C GLY A 478 20.51 -3.15 -14.31
N LEU A 479 21.59 -2.95 -15.07
CA LEU A 479 21.89 -3.69 -16.31
C LEU A 479 22.18 -5.17 -16.04
N GLN A 480 22.90 -5.46 -14.94
CA GLN A 480 23.32 -6.82 -14.61
C GLN A 480 22.41 -7.52 -13.58
N SER A 481 21.28 -6.91 -13.23
CA SER A 481 20.33 -7.45 -12.26
C SER A 481 19.76 -8.81 -12.69
N ILE A 482 19.70 -9.77 -11.76
CA ILE A 482 19.06 -11.07 -11.98
C ILE A 482 18.05 -11.39 -10.87
N SER A 483 17.05 -12.22 -11.20
CA SER A 483 16.06 -12.68 -10.22
C SER A 483 16.40 -14.09 -9.73
N LEU A 484 16.54 -14.23 -8.41
CA LEU A 484 16.80 -15.51 -7.74
C LEU A 484 15.74 -15.77 -6.66
N PRO A 485 15.40 -17.05 -6.39
CA PRO A 485 14.48 -17.41 -5.32
C PRO A 485 15.05 -17.00 -3.96
N ARG A 486 14.16 -16.67 -3.02
CA ARG A 486 14.52 -16.32 -1.64
C ARG A 486 15.16 -17.51 -0.92
N THR A 487 16.13 -17.22 -0.06
CA THR A 487 16.74 -18.18 0.88
C THR A 487 16.31 -17.86 2.32
N GLY A 488 16.49 -18.80 3.24
CA GLY A 488 16.19 -18.59 4.67
C GLY A 488 17.09 -17.57 5.37
N TRP A 489 16.62 -17.05 6.50
CA TRP A 489 17.32 -16.08 7.36
C TRP A 489 18.55 -16.69 8.05
N ARG A 490 19.58 -15.87 8.29
CA ARG A 490 20.87 -16.32 8.84
C ARG A 490 21.43 -15.35 9.89
N THR A 491 22.20 -15.87 10.82
CA THR A 491 23.03 -15.07 11.73
C THR A 491 24.43 -14.91 11.16
N ASP A 492 25.07 -13.77 11.40
CA ASP A 492 26.44 -13.53 10.95
C ASP A 492 27.45 -14.06 12.00
N PRO A 493 28.29 -15.04 11.66
CA PRO A 493 29.24 -15.66 12.59
C PRO A 493 30.46 -14.78 12.90
N ARG A 494 30.65 -13.64 12.22
CA ARG A 494 31.79 -12.74 12.45
C ARG A 494 31.63 -11.88 13.70
N ILE A 495 30.40 -11.75 14.20
CA ILE A 495 30.09 -11.05 15.44
C ILE A 495 29.37 -11.98 16.42
N PRO A 496 29.45 -11.73 17.74
CA PRO A 496 28.77 -12.56 18.73
C PRO A 496 27.26 -12.62 18.50
N LEU A 497 26.63 -13.75 18.82
CA LEU A 497 25.19 -13.95 18.64
C LEU A 497 24.36 -12.97 19.48
N GLU A 498 24.84 -12.65 20.69
CA GLU A 498 24.21 -11.68 21.59
C GLU A 498 24.23 -10.24 21.06
N ALA A 499 25.08 -9.95 20.07
CA ALA A 499 25.13 -8.67 19.38
C ALA A 499 24.12 -8.57 18.22
N GLN A 500 23.34 -9.63 17.98
CA GLN A 500 22.36 -9.74 16.91
C GLN A 500 20.97 -10.05 17.45
N ILE A 501 19.98 -9.26 17.03
CA ILE A 501 18.58 -9.59 17.28
C ILE A 501 18.17 -10.62 16.24
N HIS A 502 17.85 -11.83 16.68
CA HIS A 502 17.60 -12.94 15.77
C HIS A 502 16.22 -13.59 16.01
N LYS A 503 15.71 -13.56 17.24
CA LYS A 503 14.41 -14.15 17.61
C LYS A 503 13.55 -13.30 18.54
N GLU A 504 14.15 -12.40 19.30
CA GLU A 504 13.54 -11.80 20.49
C GLU A 504 12.25 -11.04 20.16
N CYS A 505 12.34 -10.13 19.18
CA CYS A 505 11.23 -9.29 18.76
C CYS A 505 10.70 -9.63 17.36
N TYR A 506 11.18 -10.70 16.71
CA TYR A 506 10.79 -11.07 15.35
C TYR A 506 9.81 -12.25 15.34
N GLY A 507 8.81 -12.20 14.46
CA GLY A 507 7.84 -13.28 14.29
C GLY A 507 6.51 -12.79 13.72
N ALA A 508 5.48 -13.63 13.83
CA ALA A 508 4.11 -13.22 13.57
C ALA A 508 3.68 -12.10 14.53
N GLU A 509 2.69 -11.31 14.10
CA GLU A 509 2.08 -10.26 14.93
C GLU A 509 1.70 -10.83 16.32
N PRO A 510 1.94 -10.11 17.44
CA PRO A 510 2.34 -8.70 17.58
C PRO A 510 3.86 -8.45 17.53
N LYS A 511 4.67 -9.47 17.22
CA LYS A 511 6.11 -9.28 16.99
C LYS A 511 6.35 -8.63 15.63
N PHE A 512 7.57 -8.16 15.41
CA PHE A 512 7.95 -7.42 14.22
C PHE A 512 8.35 -8.33 13.06
N SER A 513 8.20 -7.84 11.84
CA SER A 513 8.87 -8.40 10.67
C SER A 513 10.34 -8.03 10.68
N ARG A 514 11.15 -8.87 10.02
CA ARG A 514 12.54 -8.57 9.68
C ARG A 514 12.57 -7.65 8.46
N GLY A 515 12.56 -6.34 8.71
CA GLY A 515 12.63 -5.32 7.67
C GLY A 515 14.04 -5.16 7.14
N HIS A 516 14.25 -5.41 5.84
CA HIS A 516 15.57 -5.31 5.21
C HIS A 516 16.02 -3.85 5.10
N MET A 517 17.29 -3.55 5.42
CA MET A 517 17.87 -2.25 5.09
C MET A 517 18.46 -2.21 3.67
N THR A 518 19.17 -3.25 3.28
CA THR A 518 19.42 -3.58 1.88
C THR A 518 18.37 -4.59 1.44
N ARG A 519 17.44 -4.18 0.56
CA ARG A 519 16.41 -5.08 0.04
C ARG A 519 17.07 -6.27 -0.65
N ARG A 520 16.46 -7.45 -0.49
CA ARG A 520 16.99 -8.72 -1.00
C ARG A 520 17.44 -8.69 -2.46
N GLU A 521 16.72 -7.98 -3.33
CA GLU A 521 17.00 -7.96 -4.78
C GLU A 521 18.07 -6.93 -5.19
N ASP A 522 18.33 -5.92 -4.36
CA ASP A 522 19.21 -4.80 -4.69
C ASP A 522 20.66 -5.24 -5.02
N PRO A 523 21.29 -6.14 -4.23
CA PRO A 523 22.66 -6.57 -4.52
C PRO A 523 22.72 -7.73 -5.54
N VAL A 524 21.59 -8.20 -6.07
CA VAL A 524 21.52 -9.44 -6.87
C VAL A 524 21.77 -9.15 -8.34
N TRP A 525 23.04 -8.92 -8.69
CA TRP A 525 23.48 -8.63 -10.05
C TRP A 525 24.83 -9.29 -10.36
N GLY A 526 25.20 -9.32 -11.65
CA GLY A 526 26.48 -9.86 -12.11
C GLY A 526 26.46 -11.38 -12.35
N PRO A 527 27.64 -12.04 -12.34
CA PRO A 527 27.73 -13.49 -12.56
C PRO A 527 26.88 -14.27 -11.55
N GLN A 528 26.23 -15.34 -12.01
CA GLN A 528 25.28 -16.14 -11.20
C GLN A 528 25.83 -16.54 -9.82
N ALA A 529 27.12 -16.86 -9.72
CA ALA A 529 27.75 -17.24 -8.45
C ALA A 529 27.83 -16.06 -7.45
N SER A 530 28.13 -14.86 -7.94
CA SER A 530 28.16 -13.64 -7.13
C SER A 530 26.74 -13.22 -6.74
N ALA A 531 25.83 -13.15 -7.70
CA ALA A 531 24.42 -12.84 -7.41
C ALA A 531 23.77 -13.82 -6.42
N ALA A 532 24.11 -15.12 -6.47
CA ALA A 532 23.63 -16.10 -5.49
C ALA A 532 24.19 -15.85 -4.08
N LYS A 533 25.46 -15.44 -3.97
CA LYS A 533 26.06 -15.00 -2.69
C LYS A 533 25.34 -13.76 -2.18
N ALA A 534 25.15 -12.74 -3.02
CA ALA A 534 24.43 -11.52 -2.66
C ALA A 534 23.01 -11.77 -2.15
N ASN A 535 22.25 -12.62 -2.86
CA ASN A 535 20.90 -13.00 -2.45
C ASN A 535 20.91 -13.69 -1.07
N ALA A 536 21.84 -14.60 -0.82
CA ALA A 536 21.96 -15.27 0.48
C ALA A 536 22.48 -14.32 1.58
N ASP A 537 23.40 -13.42 1.25
CA ASP A 537 23.99 -12.47 2.18
C ASP A 537 22.97 -11.41 2.64
N SER A 538 22.06 -10.97 1.76
CA SER A 538 21.00 -10.01 2.11
C SER A 538 20.03 -10.52 3.19
N MET A 539 19.99 -11.85 3.40
CA MET A 539 19.15 -12.55 4.38
C MET A 539 19.81 -12.68 5.77
N HIS A 540 20.86 -11.90 6.07
CA HIS A 540 21.42 -11.84 7.43
C HIS A 540 20.59 -10.92 8.34
N VAL A 541 20.40 -11.34 9.60
CA VAL A 541 19.67 -10.54 10.58
C VAL A 541 20.39 -9.23 10.95
N THR A 542 21.69 -9.12 10.68
CA THR A 542 22.46 -7.86 10.76
C THR A 542 21.97 -6.81 9.76
N ASN A 543 21.38 -7.22 8.64
CA ASN A 543 20.73 -6.37 7.64
C ASN A 543 19.22 -6.14 7.95
N ALA A 544 18.74 -6.56 9.12
CA ALA A 544 17.33 -6.47 9.48
C ALA A 544 17.08 -5.56 10.68
N VAL A 545 16.02 -4.76 10.58
CA VAL A 545 15.50 -3.92 11.68
C VAL A 545 14.02 -4.26 11.94
N PRO A 546 13.54 -4.22 13.20
CA PRO A 546 12.14 -4.49 13.54
C PRO A 546 11.20 -3.50 12.88
N GLN A 547 10.38 -4.00 11.97
CA GLN A 547 9.38 -3.23 11.25
C GLN A 547 8.01 -3.88 11.43
N MET A 548 6.98 -3.07 11.69
CA MET A 548 5.60 -3.56 11.68
C MET A 548 5.28 -4.14 10.30
N GLN A 549 4.56 -5.26 10.25
CA GLN A 549 4.22 -5.99 9.03
C GLN A 549 3.61 -5.06 7.96
N PRO A 550 2.67 -4.15 8.28
CA PRO A 550 2.11 -3.22 7.30
C PRO A 550 3.10 -2.14 6.82
N PHE A 551 4.12 -1.82 7.64
CA PHE A 551 5.18 -0.88 7.28
C PHE A 551 6.21 -1.53 6.34
N ASN A 552 6.59 -2.79 6.62
CA ASN A 552 7.56 -3.57 5.85
C ASN A 552 7.04 -3.94 4.43
N GLY A 553 5.71 -4.02 4.23
CA GLY A 553 5.07 -4.31 2.94
C GLY A 553 4.48 -3.10 2.20
N GLY A 554 4.67 -1.87 2.71
CA GLY A 554 4.03 -0.62 2.21
C GLY A 554 4.95 0.28 1.37
N VAL A 555 4.77 1.61 1.44
CA VAL A 555 5.49 2.63 0.62
C VAL A 555 7.03 2.53 0.62
N TRP A 556 7.63 1.91 1.64
CA TRP A 556 9.04 1.54 1.63
C TRP A 556 9.42 0.69 0.41
N LEU A 557 8.58 -0.33 0.13
CA LEU A 557 8.71 -1.21 -1.02
C LEU A 557 8.45 -0.45 -2.33
N GLU A 558 7.63 0.60 -2.34
CA GLU A 558 7.38 1.44 -3.52
C GLU A 558 8.56 2.35 -3.87
N LEU A 559 9.20 2.99 -2.89
CA LEU A 559 10.44 3.76 -3.09
C LEU A 559 11.59 2.83 -3.53
N GLU A 560 11.68 1.64 -2.94
CA GLU A 560 12.65 0.60 -3.33
C GLU A 560 12.40 0.06 -4.73
N ASN A 561 11.12 -0.19 -5.07
CA ASN A 561 10.73 -0.55 -6.42
C ASN A 561 11.05 0.56 -7.41
N TYR A 562 10.82 1.83 -7.07
CA TYR A 562 11.15 2.96 -7.94
C TYR A 562 12.66 3.05 -8.21
N ALA A 563 13.49 2.99 -7.18
CA ALA A 563 14.95 3.05 -7.32
C ALA A 563 15.48 1.87 -8.18
N LEU A 564 15.05 0.64 -7.87
CA LEU A 564 15.51 -0.57 -8.56
C LEU A 564 14.92 -0.69 -9.98
N GLN A 565 13.65 -0.35 -10.20
CA GLN A 565 13.00 -0.46 -11.51
C GLN A 565 13.50 0.61 -12.47
N ASN A 566 13.76 1.85 -12.01
CA ASN A 566 14.40 2.85 -12.88
C ASN A 566 15.85 2.47 -13.16
N ALA A 567 16.60 1.98 -12.17
CA ALA A 567 17.94 1.47 -12.42
C ALA A 567 17.95 0.36 -13.49
N ARG A 568 17.03 -0.61 -13.41
CA ARG A 568 16.89 -1.67 -14.43
C ARG A 568 16.40 -1.17 -15.79
N LYS A 569 15.46 -0.24 -15.80
CA LYS A 569 14.83 0.27 -17.03
C LYS A 569 15.79 1.14 -17.84
N ASP A 570 16.61 1.90 -17.15
CA ASP A 570 17.54 2.87 -17.74
C ASP A 570 19.00 2.36 -17.67
N ASP A 571 19.20 1.08 -17.37
CA ASP A 571 20.52 0.42 -17.22
C ASP A 571 21.48 1.17 -16.27
N MET A 572 20.93 1.89 -15.29
CA MET A 572 21.70 2.75 -14.39
C MET A 572 22.36 1.97 -13.27
N ARG A 573 23.49 2.51 -12.83
CA ARG A 573 24.15 2.17 -11.57
C ARG A 573 23.75 3.19 -10.51
N ILE A 574 23.34 2.70 -9.34
CA ILE A 574 23.03 3.54 -8.18
C ILE A 574 23.67 2.98 -6.91
N SER A 575 23.93 3.87 -5.96
CA SER A 575 24.36 3.54 -4.60
C SER A 575 23.29 3.97 -3.62
N VAL A 576 22.85 3.08 -2.73
CA VAL A 576 21.78 3.36 -1.77
C VAL A 576 22.29 3.14 -0.36
N PHE A 577 22.01 4.09 0.52
CA PHE A 577 22.30 4.05 1.94
C PHE A 577 20.99 4.06 2.73
N THR A 578 20.87 3.19 3.72
CA THR A 578 19.63 3.00 4.45
C THR A 578 19.93 2.77 5.92
N GLY A 579 19.13 3.34 6.82
CA GLY A 579 19.23 3.02 8.23
C GLY A 579 18.03 3.47 9.07
N PRO A 580 17.95 3.02 10.32
CA PRO A 580 17.02 3.57 11.31
C PRO A 580 17.55 4.86 11.93
N PHE A 581 16.64 5.68 12.48
CA PHE A 581 17.00 6.66 13.52
C PHE A 581 16.99 5.94 14.87
N LEU A 582 18.13 5.93 15.57
CA LEU A 582 18.27 5.28 16.87
C LEU A 582 18.11 6.30 18.00
N ALA A 583 16.85 6.62 18.31
CA ALA A 583 16.47 7.59 19.33
C ALA A 583 16.58 7.00 20.74
N GLU A 584 16.76 7.85 21.76
CA GLU A 584 16.85 7.40 23.16
C GLU A 584 15.48 7.00 23.71
N GLU A 585 14.45 7.68 23.22
CA GLU A 585 13.02 7.53 23.51
C GLU A 585 12.33 6.40 22.73
N ASP A 586 13.08 5.64 21.92
CA ASP A 586 12.54 4.51 21.17
C ASP A 586 11.83 3.51 22.11
N PRO A 587 10.58 3.11 21.78
CA PRO A 587 9.80 2.24 22.65
C PRO A 587 10.45 0.87 22.80
N VAL A 588 10.50 0.38 24.04
CA VAL A 588 10.90 -1.00 24.31
C VAL A 588 9.72 -1.93 24.05
N ARG A 589 9.91 -2.93 23.19
CA ARG A 589 8.98 -4.04 22.94
C ARG A 589 9.78 -5.34 22.85
N PHE A 590 9.28 -6.39 23.50
CA PHE A 590 9.95 -7.71 23.54
C PHE A 590 11.44 -7.64 23.95
N GLY A 591 11.79 -6.72 24.86
CA GLY A 591 13.16 -6.51 25.32
C GLY A 591 14.08 -5.78 24.34
N VAL A 592 13.55 -5.27 23.22
CA VAL A 592 14.28 -4.53 22.19
C VAL A 592 13.77 -3.10 22.10
N ARG A 593 14.68 -2.12 21.99
CA ARG A 593 14.32 -0.71 21.66
C ARG A 593 14.04 -0.61 20.17
N ILE A 594 12.77 -0.43 19.82
CA ILE A 594 12.27 -0.45 18.44
C ILE A 594 12.40 0.95 17.83
N PRO A 595 13.21 1.13 16.77
CA PRO A 595 13.28 2.40 16.06
C PRO A 595 11.91 2.79 15.50
N THR A 596 11.48 4.03 15.68
CA THR A 596 10.19 4.50 15.15
C THR A 596 10.30 5.15 13.77
N GLU A 597 11.50 5.54 13.35
CA GLU A 597 11.76 6.24 12.09
C GLU A 597 12.97 5.67 11.35
N PHE A 598 12.96 5.83 10.03
CA PHE A 598 13.97 5.32 9.11
C PHE A 598 14.33 6.38 8.07
N TRP A 599 15.49 6.22 7.46
CA TRP A 599 16.00 7.11 6.40
C TRP A 599 16.60 6.31 5.24
N LYS A 600 16.64 6.96 4.07
CA LYS A 600 17.31 6.45 2.87
C LYS A 600 17.98 7.60 2.12
N VAL A 601 19.19 7.38 1.61
CA VAL A 601 19.92 8.30 0.73
C VAL A 601 20.27 7.54 -0.55
N ILE A 602 19.93 8.11 -1.71
CA ILE A 602 20.19 7.50 -3.02
C ILE A 602 21.18 8.39 -3.77
N ALA A 603 22.28 7.80 -4.24
CA ALA A 603 23.29 8.48 -5.06
C ALA A 603 23.39 7.84 -6.45
N PHE A 604 23.47 8.67 -7.49
CA PHE A 604 23.50 8.21 -8.89
C PHE A 604 24.13 9.27 -9.81
N ILE A 605 24.51 8.89 -11.03
CA ILE A 605 24.93 9.83 -12.07
C ILE A 605 23.70 10.26 -12.87
N HIS A 606 23.45 11.57 -12.93
CA HIS A 606 22.29 12.10 -13.66
C HIS A 606 22.55 12.12 -15.17
N ASP A 607 21.74 11.39 -15.93
CA ASP A 607 21.95 11.14 -17.38
C ASP A 607 22.05 12.41 -18.23
N GLY A 608 21.33 13.48 -17.85
CA GLY A 608 21.33 14.74 -18.59
C GLY A 608 22.55 15.62 -18.33
N THR A 609 23.17 15.52 -17.16
CA THR A 609 24.27 16.41 -16.74
C THR A 609 25.60 15.67 -16.61
N GLY A 610 25.58 14.34 -16.51
CA GLY A 610 26.75 13.50 -16.23
C GLY A 610 27.33 13.70 -14.83
N GLN A 611 26.61 14.41 -13.95
CA GLN A 611 27.09 14.75 -12.60
C GLN A 611 26.53 13.80 -11.55
N LEU A 612 27.29 13.60 -10.47
CA LEU A 612 26.83 12.89 -9.28
C LEU A 612 25.74 13.69 -8.56
N CYS A 613 24.63 13.02 -8.26
CA CYS A 613 23.51 13.57 -7.51
C CYS A 613 23.19 12.68 -6.30
N ALA A 614 22.63 13.28 -5.25
CA ALA A 614 22.12 12.56 -4.08
C ALA A 614 20.75 13.10 -3.65
N THR A 615 19.89 12.23 -3.13
CA THR A 615 18.60 12.62 -2.53
C THR A 615 18.33 11.85 -1.23
N GLY A 616 17.76 12.54 -0.23
CA GLY A 616 17.43 11.97 1.08
C GLY A 616 15.91 11.81 1.32
N TYR A 617 15.55 10.77 2.06
CA TYR A 617 14.17 10.41 2.39
C TYR A 617 14.06 9.95 3.84
N THR A 618 12.92 10.24 4.48
CA THR A 618 12.58 9.70 5.81
C THR A 618 11.16 9.16 5.86
N MET A 619 10.93 8.21 6.77
CA MET A 619 9.62 7.59 6.99
C MET A 619 9.46 7.12 8.44
N SER A 620 8.24 7.17 8.96
CA SER A 620 7.91 6.79 10.34
C SER A 620 6.95 5.59 10.41
N GLN A 621 7.28 4.62 11.27
CA GLN A 621 6.38 3.55 11.70
C GLN A 621 5.66 3.87 13.02
N GLN A 622 5.86 5.07 13.59
CA GLN A 622 5.34 5.45 14.90
C GLN A 622 3.83 5.29 15.03
N ASP A 623 3.09 5.59 13.97
CA ASP A 623 1.63 5.50 13.96
C ASP A 623 1.13 4.04 14.05
N PHE A 624 1.95 3.05 13.65
CA PHE A 624 1.65 1.62 13.85
C PHE A 624 1.97 1.11 15.27
N LEU A 625 2.75 1.87 16.05
CA LEU A 625 3.17 1.50 17.40
C LEU A 625 2.21 1.99 18.49
N ARG A 626 1.20 2.81 18.14
CA ARG A 626 0.19 3.34 19.07
C ARG A 626 -0.95 2.34 19.25
N GLU A 627 -1.26 1.99 20.51
CA GLU A 627 -2.25 0.96 20.85
C GLU A 627 -3.73 1.44 20.70
N GLU A 628 -3.98 2.74 20.50
CA GLU A 628 -5.35 3.30 20.54
C GLU A 628 -5.95 3.75 19.21
N GLU A 629 -5.23 3.68 18.09
CA GLU A 629 -5.79 4.18 16.82
C GLU A 629 -5.15 3.49 15.60
N PHE A 630 -5.80 2.43 15.10
CA PHE A 630 -5.49 1.91 13.77
C PHE A 630 -6.10 2.86 12.72
N VAL A 631 -5.36 3.92 12.37
CA VAL A 631 -5.73 4.84 11.30
C VAL A 631 -5.29 4.26 9.96
N PHE A 632 -6.24 3.95 9.08
CA PHE A 632 -5.92 3.90 7.64
C PHE A 632 -5.65 5.34 7.19
N GLY A 633 -4.37 5.69 7.10
CA GLY A 633 -3.87 7.01 6.75
C GLY A 633 -2.42 6.92 6.29
N LYS A 634 -2.12 7.67 5.24
CA LYS A 634 -0.89 7.72 4.44
C LYS A 634 0.42 7.57 5.22
N HIS A 635 1.35 6.86 4.60
CA HIS A 635 2.76 6.87 4.94
C HIS A 635 3.31 8.30 4.91
N LYS A 636 3.86 8.79 6.03
CA LYS A 636 4.64 10.04 6.04
C LYS A 636 6.03 9.78 5.46
N THR A 637 6.10 9.51 4.16
CA THR A 637 7.38 9.55 3.45
C THR A 637 7.65 11.01 3.11
N ALA A 638 8.79 11.55 3.51
CA ALA A 638 9.17 12.92 3.19
C ALA A 638 10.53 12.92 2.49
N GLN A 639 10.69 13.77 1.47
CA GLN A 639 12.04 14.15 1.05
C GLN A 639 12.60 15.02 2.17
N GLN A 640 13.80 14.70 2.63
CA GLN A 640 14.48 15.46 3.66
C GLN A 640 15.91 15.71 3.19
N SER A 641 16.46 16.87 3.53
CA SER A 641 17.84 17.16 3.16
C SER A 641 18.78 16.10 3.74
N VAL A 642 19.79 15.69 2.96
CA VAL A 642 20.85 14.80 3.41
C VAL A 642 21.53 15.37 4.65
N ALA A 643 21.68 16.71 4.72
CA ALA A 643 22.23 17.40 5.90
C ALA A 643 21.40 17.18 7.17
N SER A 644 20.07 17.21 7.08
CA SER A 644 19.18 16.94 8.22
C SER A 644 19.24 15.47 8.65
N ILE A 645 19.37 14.54 7.69
CA ILE A 645 19.62 13.13 7.99
C ILE A 645 20.97 12.98 8.71
N GLU A 646 22.05 13.63 8.25
CA GLU A 646 23.35 13.58 8.92
C GLU A 646 23.27 14.09 10.37
N GLN A 647 22.58 15.23 10.58
CA GLN A 647 22.44 15.85 11.90
C GLN A 647 21.70 14.93 12.88
N ARG A 648 20.61 14.29 12.42
CA ARG A 648 19.76 13.42 13.26
C ARG A 648 20.38 12.05 13.53
N THR A 649 21.15 11.52 12.58
CA THR A 649 21.75 10.17 12.68
C THR A 649 23.13 10.18 13.31
N GLY A 650 23.90 11.26 13.17
CA GLY A 650 25.34 11.26 13.44
C GLY A 650 26.15 10.47 12.41
N VAL A 651 25.57 10.14 11.25
CA VAL A 651 26.24 9.53 10.10
C VAL A 651 26.57 10.64 9.11
N SER A 652 27.78 10.65 8.54
CA SER A 652 28.14 11.53 7.45
C SER A 652 28.22 10.79 6.13
N PHE A 653 27.61 11.40 5.10
CA PHE A 653 27.64 10.98 3.70
C PHE A 653 28.70 11.75 2.89
N GLY A 654 29.55 12.53 3.58
CA GLY A 654 30.67 13.25 2.99
C GLY A 654 30.24 14.25 1.93
N ALA A 655 30.76 14.10 0.70
CA ALA A 655 30.49 15.03 -0.39
C ALA A 655 29.02 15.00 -0.86
N LEU A 656 28.27 13.93 -0.60
CA LEU A 656 26.88 13.80 -1.04
C LEU A 656 25.98 14.89 -0.45
N THR A 657 26.26 15.34 0.77
CA THR A 657 25.47 16.41 1.42
C THR A 657 25.47 17.70 0.62
N ALA A 658 26.61 18.07 0.02
CA ALA A 658 26.73 19.27 -0.80
C ALA A 658 26.12 19.10 -2.21
N LEU A 659 25.77 17.87 -2.59
CA LEU A 659 25.17 17.51 -3.89
C LEU A 659 23.65 17.33 -3.80
N ASP A 660 23.08 17.42 -2.59
CA ASP A 660 21.64 17.40 -2.41
C ASP A 660 21.04 18.74 -2.89
N PRO A 661 20.16 18.73 -3.91
CA PRO A 661 19.52 19.95 -4.39
C PRO A 661 18.43 20.48 -3.44
N PHE A 662 18.14 19.78 -2.34
CA PHE A 662 17.10 20.12 -1.38
C PHE A 662 17.67 20.86 -0.15
N GLU A 663 17.38 22.17 -0.03
CA GLU A 663 17.62 22.95 1.19
C GLU A 663 16.37 22.96 2.07
N ASP A 664 16.50 22.62 3.36
CA ASP A 664 15.42 22.73 4.34
C ASP A 664 15.13 24.22 4.62
N THR A 665 14.12 24.81 3.98
CA THR A 665 13.56 26.09 4.42
C THR A 665 12.82 25.88 5.74
N GLU A 666 13.24 26.58 6.79
CA GLU A 666 12.78 26.43 8.18
C GLU A 666 11.29 26.01 8.31
N GLY A 667 11.08 24.78 8.78
CA GLY A 667 9.81 24.33 9.36
C GLY A 667 8.77 23.68 8.44
N LEU A 668 9.00 23.53 7.13
CA LEU A 668 8.02 22.92 6.21
C LEU A 668 8.34 21.45 5.91
N PHE A 669 7.76 20.53 6.70
CA PHE A 669 7.64 19.12 6.33
C PHE A 669 6.71 18.97 5.13
N THR A 670 7.23 18.64 3.96
CA THR A 670 6.40 18.33 2.78
C THR A 670 6.36 16.81 2.58
N GLU A 671 5.22 16.21 2.87
CA GLU A 671 4.96 14.79 2.62
C GLU A 671 5.01 14.48 1.11
N LEU A 672 5.85 13.52 0.72
CA LEU A 672 5.87 12.97 -0.63
C LEU A 672 4.65 12.06 -0.81
N THR A 673 3.71 12.54 -1.59
CA THR A 673 2.50 11.82 -2.02
C THR A 673 2.62 11.32 -3.46
N ASP A 674 3.69 11.70 -4.18
CA ASP A 674 4.00 11.27 -5.55
C ASP A 674 5.51 11.40 -5.83
N LEU A 675 6.10 10.44 -6.57
CA LEU A 675 7.53 10.40 -6.91
C LEU A 675 8.01 11.60 -7.75
N ARG A 676 7.12 12.32 -8.44
CA ARG A 676 7.44 13.55 -9.19
C ARG A 676 7.57 14.78 -8.29
N GLN A 677 7.20 14.65 -7.02
CA GLN A 677 7.50 15.67 -5.99
C GLN A 677 8.95 15.61 -5.54
N ILE A 678 9.69 14.55 -5.92
CA ILE A 678 11.14 14.50 -5.81
C ILE A 678 11.71 15.63 -6.68
N ARG A 679 12.22 16.67 -6.02
CA ARG A 679 12.84 17.79 -6.72
C ARG A 679 14.28 17.41 -7.08
N PHE A 680 14.56 17.34 -8.37
CA PHE A 680 15.92 17.41 -8.91
C PHE A 680 16.17 18.85 -9.36
N VAL A 681 16.62 19.71 -8.46
CA VAL A 681 16.98 21.09 -8.85
C VAL A 681 18.42 21.06 -9.35
N GLY A 682 18.61 20.88 -10.65
CA GLY A 682 19.93 21.04 -11.27
C GLY A 682 20.37 22.51 -11.21
N ARG A 683 21.61 22.76 -10.78
CA ARG A 683 22.32 23.98 -11.13
C ARG A 683 22.92 23.86 -12.53
#